data_AF-A0A2A5G748-F1
#
_entry.id   AF-A0A2A5G748-F1
#
_cell.length_a   1.000
_cell.length_b   1.000
_cell.length_c   1.000
_cell.angle_alpha   90.00
_cell.angle_beta   90.00
_cell.angle_gamma   90.00
#
_symmetry.space_group_name_H-M   'P 1'
#
loop_
_entity.id
_entity.type
_entity.pdbx_description
1 polymer ?
#
loop_
_entity_poly.entity_id
_entity_poly.type
_entity_poly.pdbx_seq_one_letter_code
_entity_poly.pdbx_strand_id
1 'polypeptide(L)'
;MQVIVLYKIIMFFSYCKIFKNCDGCLKHCLSICLSMMALVYALQARSGFITQIDITQAGEINSVYIKLLEKDAPLTVQNFRNYVSDGDYANLFIHRSISGFIVQGGGFTFDSSLNNGLFVYDAASDAYPGGLQEVPKDVAVVNEFGRSNLRGTVAMAKIGALFEDATGNPCFPEGPNCTLVPDTGPDTATSEWFFNLADNSANLDVQNGGFTVFAEVLGSGMDIIDGIANEVVFDRADIHFAFSSIPLVNFSSGPIIDSDLISIKTVIELLSISPDINYGIVTSGSNLQPEIVIKNVGVNTILIGEVDIQGSLSTPFRIVSDQCSNKQLLPDQRCSFIALFTPETIGVFEDSFEIDFPNLGIRYSITLTGEGGSEAAEPDITSTLSSIDFGVKDVIFNQNILPYKQSIVINNFGSVQLDLIRIKLSSSGNPAFSLGGDCLGVSGLEQNEFCILDILYFPQIAGSNVSAIIIETNDPDESPFEIPIFAVALPENDGVDIDVENAAPNNGDGNNDDVLDSQQSHIASLPDINGTYITYVSDVSKPFVGMQIVDASIFNENQEGVNLSAGVHEFTVNNVGSGEIIEIGVLLPEGVEPSAYYIFGPTSDDPTSHWYKFDFNGETGASFFGDAKLTSPSGDKIEKNFVILLIKNGGRGDGSTVLDSELVIRSGISYSDSGSGGSGLLSNYFLYIMVLMILLTRVFRKTTYEQHPIDT
;
A
#
# COMPACT_ATOMS: atom_id res chain seq x y z
N MET A 1 -6.88 28.37 -24.07
CA MET A 1 -5.71 28.52 -23.18
C MET A 1 -4.47 27.76 -23.68
N GLN A 2 -4.61 26.49 -24.10
CA GLN A 2 -3.50 25.66 -24.61
C GLN A 2 -2.72 26.23 -25.81
N VAL A 3 -3.37 26.92 -26.75
CA VAL A 3 -2.68 27.51 -27.94
C VAL A 3 -1.80 28.72 -27.57
N ILE A 4 -2.19 29.51 -26.56
CA ILE A 4 -1.42 30.67 -26.08
C ILE A 4 -0.20 30.21 -25.28
N VAL A 5 -0.35 29.12 -24.52
CA VAL A 5 0.73 28.46 -23.78
C VAL A 5 1.76 27.87 -24.75
N LEU A 6 1.32 27.16 -25.78
CA LEU A 6 2.21 26.61 -26.80
C LEU A 6 2.96 27.71 -27.57
N TYR A 7 2.30 28.83 -27.88
CA TYR A 7 2.93 29.97 -28.57
C TYR A 7 3.97 30.68 -27.68
N LYS A 8 3.71 30.80 -26.37
CA LYS A 8 4.69 31.34 -25.40
C LYS A 8 5.87 30.39 -25.21
N ILE A 9 5.65 29.07 -25.21
CA ILE A 9 6.70 28.05 -25.13
C ILE A 9 7.61 28.10 -26.37
N ILE A 10 7.05 28.22 -27.58
CA ILE A 10 7.83 28.31 -28.83
C ILE A 10 8.66 29.60 -28.90
N MET A 11 8.11 30.72 -28.44
CA MET A 11 8.84 32.00 -28.30
C MET A 11 9.97 31.90 -27.26
N PHE A 12 9.75 31.16 -26.18
CA PHE A 12 10.74 30.95 -25.12
C PHE A 12 11.91 30.06 -25.56
N PHE A 13 11.64 28.97 -26.31
CA PHE A 13 12.69 28.15 -26.93
C PHE A 13 13.51 28.92 -27.98
N SER A 14 12.88 29.89 -28.67
CA SER A 14 13.59 30.79 -29.57
C SER A 14 14.49 31.78 -28.81
N TYR A 15 14.11 32.19 -27.60
CA TYR A 15 14.94 33.00 -26.69
C TYR A 15 16.14 32.23 -26.11
N CYS A 16 15.96 30.95 -25.73
CA CYS A 16 17.08 30.10 -25.24
C CYS A 16 18.14 29.82 -26.30
N LYS A 17 17.80 29.81 -27.59
CA LYS A 17 18.78 29.62 -28.69
C LYS A 17 19.80 30.76 -28.82
N ILE A 18 19.51 31.94 -28.27
CA ILE A 18 20.35 33.15 -28.39
C ILE A 18 21.48 33.16 -27.34
N PHE A 19 21.35 32.44 -26.23
CA PHE A 19 22.35 32.39 -25.15
C PHE A 19 23.12 31.05 -25.14
N LYS A 20 23.97 30.82 -26.13
CA LYS A 20 24.80 29.60 -26.21
C LYS A 20 26.05 29.58 -25.31
N ASN A 21 26.37 30.65 -24.57
CA ASN A 21 27.65 30.78 -23.85
C ASN A 21 27.53 31.13 -22.35
N CYS A 22 26.47 30.69 -21.66
CA CYS A 22 26.41 30.89 -20.21
C CYS A 22 25.80 29.66 -19.51
N ASP A 23 26.66 28.79 -18.97
CA ASP A 23 26.26 27.56 -18.25
C ASP A 23 25.31 27.83 -17.07
N GLY A 24 25.37 29.04 -16.48
CA GLY A 24 24.46 29.46 -15.41
C GLY A 24 23.01 29.69 -15.87
N CYS A 25 22.79 30.09 -17.12
CA CYS A 25 21.46 30.41 -17.65
C CYS A 25 20.65 29.16 -18.00
N LEU A 26 21.31 28.08 -18.41
CA LEU A 26 20.65 26.81 -18.71
C LEU A 26 20.13 26.14 -17.44
N LYS A 27 20.91 26.19 -16.33
CA LYS A 27 20.47 25.72 -15.00
C LYS A 27 19.30 26.53 -14.45
N HIS A 28 19.32 27.85 -14.60
CA HIS A 28 18.20 28.72 -14.20
C HIS A 28 16.93 28.47 -15.03
N CYS A 29 17.05 28.30 -16.36
CA CYS A 29 15.88 28.00 -17.20
C CYS A 29 15.29 26.62 -16.94
N LEU A 30 16.14 25.61 -16.68
CA LEU A 30 15.69 24.26 -16.32
C LEU A 30 15.01 24.26 -14.94
N SER A 31 15.56 25.00 -13.98
CA SER A 31 14.98 25.20 -12.64
C SER A 31 13.62 25.92 -12.70
N ILE A 32 13.47 26.94 -13.54
CA ILE A 32 12.18 27.64 -13.74
C ILE A 32 11.15 26.74 -14.47
N CYS A 33 11.58 25.89 -15.41
CA CYS A 33 10.69 24.91 -16.04
C CYS A 33 10.26 23.78 -15.08
N LEU A 34 11.19 23.29 -14.24
CA LEU A 34 10.91 22.32 -13.20
C LEU A 34 10.03 22.91 -12.09
N SER A 35 10.22 24.18 -11.71
CA SER A 35 9.37 24.86 -10.73
C SER A 35 7.97 25.15 -11.27
N MET A 36 7.81 25.46 -12.56
CA MET A 36 6.49 25.61 -13.18
C MET A 36 5.77 24.29 -13.42
N MET A 37 6.48 23.17 -13.65
CA MET A 37 5.89 21.83 -13.67
C MET A 37 5.56 21.33 -12.25
N ALA A 38 6.41 21.63 -11.26
CA ALA A 38 6.15 21.35 -9.85
C ALA A 38 4.98 22.18 -9.31
N LEU A 39 4.78 23.43 -9.76
CA LEU A 39 3.60 24.25 -9.41
C LEU A 39 2.28 23.64 -9.93
N VAL A 40 2.34 22.83 -11.01
CA VAL A 40 1.16 22.10 -11.53
C VAL A 40 0.92 20.79 -10.74
N TYR A 41 1.95 20.22 -10.09
CA TYR A 41 1.82 19.05 -9.21
C TYR A 41 1.53 19.43 -7.74
N ALA A 42 2.03 20.57 -7.27
CA ALA A 42 1.88 21.09 -5.91
C ALA A 42 0.51 21.77 -5.66
N LEU A 43 -0.37 21.80 -6.66
CA LEU A 43 -1.78 22.21 -6.52
C LEU A 43 -2.73 21.04 -6.25
N GLN A 44 -2.23 19.86 -5.86
CA GLN A 44 -3.08 18.89 -5.18
C GLN A 44 -3.26 19.34 -3.73
N ALA A 45 -4.15 20.31 -3.51
CA ALA A 45 -4.84 20.40 -2.23
C ALA A 45 -5.39 18.98 -1.94
N ARG A 46 -4.97 18.38 -0.81
CA ARG A 46 -5.40 17.03 -0.40
C ARG A 46 -6.90 16.93 -0.55
N SER A 47 -7.37 16.03 -1.41
CA SER A 47 -8.78 15.98 -1.75
C SER A 47 -9.55 15.29 -0.63
N GLY A 48 -10.66 15.86 -0.18
CA GLY A 48 -11.69 15.05 0.45
C GLY A 48 -12.19 13.98 -0.52
N PHE A 49 -12.33 12.76 -0.03
CA PHE A 49 -12.83 11.63 -0.82
C PHE A 49 -14.23 11.25 -0.40
N ILE A 50 -15.07 10.88 -1.37
CA ILE A 50 -16.35 10.21 -1.14
C ILE A 50 -16.21 8.75 -1.56
N THR A 51 -16.45 7.85 -0.61
CA THR A 51 -16.44 6.40 -0.83
C THR A 51 -17.86 5.86 -0.81
N GLN A 52 -18.18 4.96 -1.73
CA GLN A 52 -19.41 4.19 -1.79
C GLN A 52 -19.18 2.79 -1.23
N ILE A 53 -20.07 2.36 -0.35
CA ILE A 53 -20.12 1.01 0.24
C ILE A 53 -21.45 0.39 -0.21
N ASP A 54 -21.39 -0.64 -1.05
CA ASP A 54 -22.58 -1.36 -1.50
C ASP A 54 -22.88 -2.53 -0.57
N ILE A 55 -24.01 -2.44 0.12
CA ILE A 55 -24.48 -3.41 1.09
C ILE A 55 -25.65 -4.18 0.51
N THR A 56 -25.55 -5.51 0.50
CA THR A 56 -26.66 -6.40 0.14
C THR A 56 -27.36 -6.90 1.39
N GLN A 57 -28.67 -6.65 1.47
CA GLN A 57 -29.54 -7.11 2.55
C GLN A 57 -30.81 -7.69 1.92
N ALA A 58 -31.18 -8.92 2.29
CA ALA A 58 -32.35 -9.62 1.72
C ALA A 58 -32.36 -9.73 0.17
N GLY A 59 -31.18 -9.69 -0.47
CA GLY A 59 -31.04 -9.69 -1.93
C GLY A 59 -31.22 -8.32 -2.61
N GLU A 60 -31.44 -7.25 -1.84
CA GLU A 60 -31.45 -5.87 -2.33
C GLU A 60 -30.10 -5.20 -2.06
N ILE A 61 -29.58 -4.47 -3.05
CA ILE A 61 -28.33 -3.70 -2.93
C ILE A 61 -28.68 -2.26 -2.58
N ASN A 62 -28.11 -1.76 -1.49
CA ASN A 62 -28.21 -0.38 -1.03
C ASN A 62 -26.81 0.22 -0.89
N SER A 63 -26.65 1.48 -1.29
CA SER A 63 -25.36 2.17 -1.24
C SER A 63 -25.30 3.13 -0.05
N VAL A 64 -24.25 3.02 0.76
CA VAL A 64 -23.91 3.98 1.81
C VAL A 64 -22.72 4.81 1.33
N TYR A 65 -22.82 6.13 1.46
CA TYR A 65 -21.75 7.05 1.08
C TYR A 65 -21.08 7.61 2.33
N ILE A 66 -19.75 7.66 2.34
CA ILE A 66 -18.98 8.23 3.44
C ILE A 66 -18.01 9.30 2.92
N LYS A 67 -17.85 10.40 3.68
CA LYS A 67 -16.80 11.41 3.49
C LYS A 67 -15.59 11.01 4.33
N LEU A 68 -14.43 10.81 3.69
CA LEU A 68 -13.17 10.54 4.40
C LEU A 68 -12.61 11.85 4.99
N LEU A 69 -12.10 11.78 6.22
CA LEU A 69 -11.60 12.91 7.01
C LEU A 69 -10.07 12.96 7.02
N GLU A 70 -9.47 13.06 5.83
CA GLU A 70 -8.00 12.96 5.64
C GLU A 70 -7.22 14.00 6.46
N LYS A 71 -7.81 15.17 6.72
CA LYS A 71 -7.19 16.19 7.59
C LYS A 71 -7.07 15.74 9.04
N ASP A 72 -8.07 15.00 9.53
CA ASP A 72 -8.19 14.66 10.95
C ASP A 72 -7.52 13.33 11.28
N ALA A 73 -7.51 12.38 10.35
CA ALA A 73 -6.90 11.06 10.53
C ALA A 73 -6.19 10.59 9.22
N PRO A 74 -5.11 11.26 8.79
CA PRO A 74 -4.46 10.98 7.51
C PRO A 74 -3.92 9.54 7.36
N LEU A 75 -3.30 8.97 8.40
CA LEU A 75 -2.78 7.60 8.36
C LEU A 75 -3.91 6.58 8.25
N THR A 76 -4.97 6.81 9.00
CA THR A 76 -6.12 5.92 9.09
C THR A 76 -6.92 5.95 7.79
N VAL A 77 -7.13 7.15 7.22
CA VAL A 77 -7.73 7.31 5.90
C VAL A 77 -6.86 6.63 4.84
N GLN A 78 -5.55 6.81 4.85
CA GLN A 78 -4.66 6.17 3.89
C GLN A 78 -4.72 4.64 3.99
N ASN A 79 -4.66 4.09 5.20
CA ASN A 79 -4.81 2.65 5.45
C ASN A 79 -6.16 2.13 4.93
N PHE A 80 -7.27 2.78 5.25
CA PHE A 80 -8.58 2.40 4.73
C PHE A 80 -8.60 2.42 3.19
N ARG A 81 -7.98 3.44 2.57
CA ARG A 81 -7.89 3.54 1.11
C ARG A 81 -7.01 2.47 0.49
N ASN A 82 -5.96 1.99 1.17
CA ASN A 82 -5.15 0.86 0.71
C ASN A 82 -6.00 -0.41 0.59
N TYR A 83 -6.74 -0.79 1.64
CA TYR A 83 -7.68 -1.92 1.56
C TYR A 83 -8.74 -1.76 0.46
N VAL A 84 -9.15 -0.52 0.15
CA VAL A 84 -10.05 -0.24 -0.99
C VAL A 84 -9.33 -0.43 -2.33
N SER A 85 -8.10 0.05 -2.49
CA SER A 85 -7.33 -0.09 -3.73
C SER A 85 -6.90 -1.51 -4.01
N ASP A 86 -6.57 -2.26 -2.96
CA ASP A 86 -6.04 -3.62 -3.02
C ASP A 86 -7.19 -4.64 -3.21
N GLY A 87 -8.44 -4.19 -3.04
CA GLY A 87 -9.63 -5.00 -3.25
C GLY A 87 -10.04 -5.86 -2.06
N ASP A 88 -9.32 -5.76 -0.94
CA ASP A 88 -9.55 -6.52 0.28
C ASP A 88 -10.92 -6.29 0.92
N TYR A 89 -11.52 -5.12 0.68
CA TYR A 89 -12.89 -4.82 1.11
C TYR A 89 -13.99 -5.29 0.15
N ALA A 90 -13.66 -6.12 -0.84
CA ALA A 90 -14.64 -6.81 -1.67
C ALA A 90 -15.23 -8.03 -0.96
N ASN A 91 -16.53 -8.26 -1.15
CA ASN A 91 -17.24 -9.45 -0.64
C ASN A 91 -17.11 -9.71 0.88
N LEU A 92 -17.03 -8.64 1.67
CA LEU A 92 -17.10 -8.75 3.13
C LEU A 92 -18.53 -9.04 3.58
N PHE A 93 -18.71 -9.23 4.90
CA PHE A 93 -20.01 -9.16 5.55
C PHE A 93 -19.95 -8.42 6.89
N ILE A 94 -21.12 -7.93 7.32
CA ILE A 94 -21.28 -7.35 8.66
C ILE A 94 -21.25 -8.50 9.67
N HIS A 95 -20.15 -8.62 10.40
CA HIS A 95 -19.95 -9.73 11.32
C HIS A 95 -20.41 -9.42 12.76
N ARG A 96 -20.71 -8.16 13.06
CA ARG A 96 -21.14 -7.72 14.39
C ARG A 96 -22.07 -6.51 14.32
N SER A 97 -23.18 -6.57 15.05
CA SER A 97 -24.15 -5.47 15.20
C SER A 97 -24.66 -5.41 16.63
N ILE A 98 -24.49 -4.25 17.27
CA ILE A 98 -25.00 -3.98 18.62
C ILE A 98 -25.91 -2.76 18.55
N SER A 99 -27.22 -3.00 18.66
CA SER A 99 -28.24 -1.96 18.57
C SER A 99 -27.96 -0.80 19.52
N GLY A 100 -28.01 0.43 18.99
CA GLY A 100 -27.72 1.66 19.74
C GLY A 100 -26.24 1.88 20.07
N PHE A 101 -25.33 1.05 19.56
CA PHE A 101 -23.89 1.19 19.77
C PHE A 101 -23.15 1.24 18.43
N ILE A 102 -22.93 0.10 17.76
CA ILE A 102 -22.15 0.03 16.52
C ILE A 102 -22.66 -1.03 15.54
N VAL A 103 -22.30 -0.86 14.26
CA VAL A 103 -22.34 -1.90 13.21
C VAL A 103 -20.92 -2.04 12.65
N GLN A 104 -20.34 -3.24 12.68
CA GLN A 104 -18.92 -3.47 12.40
C GLN A 104 -18.70 -4.47 11.26
N GLY A 105 -17.72 -4.16 10.42
CA GLY A 105 -17.30 -4.93 9.24
C GLY A 105 -15.78 -4.86 9.04
N GLY A 106 -15.31 -5.19 7.83
CA GLY A 106 -13.88 -5.05 7.45
C GLY A 106 -12.96 -6.21 7.87
N GLY A 107 -13.45 -7.19 8.63
CA GLY A 107 -12.60 -8.26 9.18
C GLY A 107 -12.69 -9.61 8.47
N PHE A 108 -13.78 -9.87 7.75
CA PHE A 108 -14.05 -11.21 7.22
C PHE A 108 -14.73 -11.18 5.86
N THR A 109 -14.32 -12.10 4.99
CA THR A 109 -14.99 -12.46 3.73
C THR A 109 -15.59 -13.86 3.85
N PHE A 110 -16.47 -14.19 2.91
CA PHE A 110 -16.99 -15.55 2.77
C PHE A 110 -17.09 -15.97 1.32
N ASP A 111 -16.38 -17.03 0.98
CA ASP A 111 -16.49 -17.69 -0.31
C ASP A 111 -17.42 -18.90 -0.26
N SER A 112 -18.66 -18.68 -0.66
CA SER A 112 -19.70 -19.71 -0.77
C SER A 112 -19.40 -20.80 -1.81
N SER A 113 -18.41 -20.61 -2.69
CA SER A 113 -17.97 -21.66 -3.61
C SER A 113 -17.17 -22.76 -2.91
N LEU A 114 -16.65 -22.46 -1.72
CA LEU A 114 -15.96 -23.40 -0.85
C LEU A 114 -16.97 -24.11 0.07
N ASN A 115 -16.77 -25.41 0.27
CA ASN A 115 -17.55 -26.27 1.20
C ASN A 115 -19.08 -26.29 1.03
N ASN A 116 -19.56 -26.39 -0.22
CA ASN A 116 -20.98 -26.47 -0.56
C ASN A 116 -21.82 -25.26 -0.05
N GLY A 117 -21.21 -24.09 0.18
CA GLY A 117 -21.90 -22.85 0.54
C GLY A 117 -22.33 -22.76 2.01
N LEU A 118 -21.61 -23.44 2.90
CA LEU A 118 -21.99 -23.57 4.31
C LEU A 118 -20.97 -22.92 5.26
N PHE A 119 -21.43 -21.99 6.09
CA PHE A 119 -20.67 -21.47 7.22
C PHE A 119 -20.57 -22.51 8.34
N VAL A 120 -19.46 -23.25 8.37
CA VAL A 120 -19.19 -24.28 9.38
C VAL A 120 -17.80 -24.11 9.97
N TYR A 121 -17.74 -24.09 11.30
CA TYR A 121 -16.50 -24.31 12.05
C TYR A 121 -16.31 -25.81 12.28
N ASP A 122 -15.14 -26.33 11.91
CA ASP A 122 -14.77 -27.73 12.16
C ASP A 122 -13.78 -27.79 13.32
N ALA A 123 -14.32 -28.00 14.52
CA ALA A 123 -13.55 -28.17 15.74
C ALA A 123 -12.52 -29.32 15.68
N ALA A 124 -12.63 -30.26 14.72
CA ALA A 124 -11.68 -31.37 14.57
C ALA A 124 -10.43 -31.00 13.77
N SER A 125 -10.50 -29.98 12.91
CA SER A 125 -9.37 -29.52 12.09
C SER A 125 -8.77 -28.20 12.58
N ASP A 126 -9.42 -27.52 13.52
CA ASP A 126 -9.08 -26.16 13.99
C ASP A 126 -8.85 -25.20 12.82
N ALA A 127 -9.63 -25.42 11.77
CA ALA A 127 -9.63 -24.64 10.55
C ALA A 127 -11.07 -24.14 10.32
N TYR A 128 -11.20 -23.13 9.47
CA TYR A 128 -12.47 -22.74 8.88
C TYR A 128 -12.62 -23.46 7.54
N PRO A 129 -12.97 -24.76 7.47
CA PRO A 129 -13.06 -25.45 6.18
C PRO A 129 -14.21 -24.92 5.31
N GLY A 130 -14.92 -23.87 5.72
CA GLY A 130 -16.18 -23.38 5.16
C GLY A 130 -16.10 -22.14 4.28
N GLY A 131 -14.93 -21.67 3.84
CA GLY A 131 -14.83 -20.48 2.99
C GLY A 131 -14.90 -19.14 3.73
N LEU A 132 -15.03 -19.16 5.06
CA LEU A 132 -14.76 -17.99 5.90
C LEU A 132 -13.26 -17.69 5.87
N GLN A 133 -12.90 -16.45 5.55
CA GLN A 133 -11.52 -15.97 5.56
C GLN A 133 -11.44 -14.67 6.33
N GLU A 134 -10.35 -14.49 7.09
CA GLU A 134 -10.00 -13.17 7.62
C GLU A 134 -9.45 -12.31 6.48
N VAL A 135 -9.78 -11.03 6.52
CA VAL A 135 -9.15 -10.04 5.65
C VAL A 135 -7.66 -9.98 6.03
N PRO A 136 -6.72 -10.12 5.06
CA PRO A 136 -5.29 -9.92 5.31
C PRO A 136 -5.06 -8.62 6.07
N LYS A 137 -4.16 -8.61 7.05
CA LYS A 137 -3.94 -7.45 7.91
C LYS A 137 -2.65 -6.75 7.51
N ASP A 138 -2.77 -5.49 7.12
CA ASP A 138 -1.66 -4.54 7.05
C ASP A 138 -1.06 -4.31 8.44
N VAL A 139 0.12 -3.69 8.45
CA VAL A 139 0.75 -3.19 9.68
C VAL A 139 -0.22 -2.26 10.40
N ALA A 140 -0.37 -2.46 11.72
CA ALA A 140 -1.26 -1.63 12.53
C ALA A 140 -0.91 -0.15 12.41
N VAL A 141 -1.94 0.68 12.21
CA VAL A 141 -1.79 2.13 12.11
C VAL A 141 -1.65 2.75 13.50
N VAL A 142 -0.86 3.81 13.58
CA VAL A 142 -0.81 4.66 14.76
C VAL A 142 -2.17 5.31 14.95
N ASN A 143 -2.68 5.30 16.19
CA ASN A 143 -3.99 5.82 16.53
C ASN A 143 -4.01 7.35 16.44
N GLU A 144 -4.90 7.89 15.61
CA GLU A 144 -5.07 9.33 15.33
C GLU A 144 -6.38 9.87 15.93
N PHE A 145 -6.73 9.44 17.14
CA PHE A 145 -7.96 9.91 17.77
C PHE A 145 -7.94 11.44 17.95
N GLY A 146 -8.74 12.14 17.14
CA GLY A 146 -8.96 13.58 17.24
C GLY A 146 -10.43 14.01 17.18
N ARG A 147 -11.32 13.16 16.62
CA ARG A 147 -12.77 13.39 16.54
C ARG A 147 -13.56 12.41 17.40
N SER A 148 -14.59 12.92 18.07
CA SER A 148 -15.48 12.12 18.92
C SER A 148 -16.31 11.08 18.15
N ASN A 149 -16.50 9.92 18.76
CA ASN A 149 -17.32 8.81 18.26
C ASN A 149 -18.82 9.10 18.42
N LEU A 150 -19.32 10.04 17.63
CA LEU A 150 -20.72 10.43 17.59
C LEU A 150 -21.51 9.64 16.54
N ARG A 151 -22.84 9.66 16.63
CA ARG A 151 -23.70 8.98 15.66
C ARG A 151 -23.39 9.45 14.23
N GLY A 152 -23.27 8.50 13.31
CA GLY A 152 -23.01 8.78 11.89
C GLY A 152 -21.54 8.95 11.54
N THR A 153 -20.62 8.81 12.51
CA THR A 153 -19.19 8.68 12.20
C THR A 153 -18.82 7.22 11.98
N VAL A 154 -17.71 7.02 11.25
CA VAL A 154 -17.06 5.71 11.06
C VAL A 154 -15.69 5.77 11.72
N ALA A 155 -15.39 4.76 12.52
CA ALA A 155 -14.11 4.65 13.23
C ALA A 155 -13.45 3.30 12.98
N MET A 156 -12.12 3.27 13.04
CA MET A 156 -11.38 2.02 12.95
C MET A 156 -11.54 1.21 14.24
N ALA A 157 -11.82 -0.07 14.08
CA ALA A 157 -11.79 -1.01 15.19
C ALA A 157 -10.34 -1.28 15.60
N LYS A 158 -10.17 -1.57 16.88
CA LYS A 158 -8.88 -1.89 17.50
C LYS A 158 -8.95 -3.27 18.10
N ILE A 159 -7.83 -3.96 18.07
CA ILE A 159 -7.67 -5.22 18.75
C ILE A 159 -7.41 -4.91 20.22
N GLY A 160 -8.33 -5.34 21.10
CA GLY A 160 -8.12 -5.34 22.54
C GLY A 160 -7.38 -6.60 22.99
N ALA A 161 -7.31 -6.86 24.30
CA ALA A 161 -6.74 -8.11 24.79
C ALA A 161 -7.51 -9.33 24.22
N LEU A 162 -6.81 -10.23 23.56
CA LEU A 162 -7.34 -11.46 22.97
C LEU A 162 -6.63 -12.69 23.53
N PHE A 163 -7.22 -13.87 23.33
CA PHE A 163 -6.54 -15.12 23.61
C PHE A 163 -5.98 -15.66 22.30
N GLU A 164 -4.70 -16.00 22.27
CA GLU A 164 -4.04 -16.61 21.11
C GLU A 164 -3.51 -17.99 21.46
N ASP A 165 -3.49 -18.88 20.47
CA ASP A 165 -2.83 -20.16 20.57
C ASP A 165 -1.30 -20.04 20.41
N ALA A 166 -0.58 -21.16 20.48
CA ALA A 166 0.88 -21.17 20.34
C ALA A 166 1.39 -20.74 18.93
N THR A 167 0.49 -20.58 17.95
CA THR A 167 0.77 -20.14 16.58
C THR A 167 0.33 -18.70 16.31
N GLY A 168 -0.20 -17.98 17.32
CA GLY A 168 -0.65 -16.59 17.20
C GLY A 168 -2.06 -16.45 16.64
N ASN A 169 -2.82 -17.54 16.51
CA ASN A 169 -4.20 -17.48 16.06
C ASN A 169 -5.14 -17.20 17.23
N PRO A 170 -6.16 -16.35 17.06
CA PRO A 170 -7.18 -16.14 18.08
C PRO A 170 -7.87 -17.45 18.47
N CYS A 171 -8.10 -17.67 19.77
CA CYS A 171 -8.66 -18.91 20.26
C CYS A 171 -9.54 -18.69 21.50
N PHE A 172 -10.37 -19.68 21.84
CA PHE A 172 -11.30 -19.56 22.96
C PHE A 172 -10.58 -19.63 24.31
N PRO A 173 -10.93 -18.78 25.30
CA PRO A 173 -10.28 -18.79 26.62
C PRO A 173 -10.30 -20.15 27.35
N GLU A 174 -11.29 -20.99 27.03
CA GLU A 174 -11.47 -22.34 27.60
C GLU A 174 -10.78 -23.44 26.78
N GLY A 175 -10.17 -23.10 25.64
CA GLY A 175 -9.46 -24.01 24.76
C GLY A 175 -8.10 -24.45 25.32
N PRO A 176 -7.67 -25.70 25.08
CA PRO A 176 -6.32 -26.11 25.42
C PRO A 176 -5.30 -25.30 24.59
N ASN A 177 -4.29 -24.74 25.24
CA ASN A 177 -3.19 -23.93 24.67
C ASN A 177 -3.50 -22.46 24.32
N CYS A 178 -4.59 -21.89 24.83
CA CYS A 178 -4.87 -20.46 24.70
C CYS A 178 -4.20 -19.62 25.81
N THR A 179 -3.49 -18.57 25.41
CA THR A 179 -2.87 -17.60 26.34
C THR A 179 -3.43 -16.22 26.09
N LEU A 180 -3.75 -15.49 27.17
CA LEU A 180 -4.14 -14.09 27.08
C LEU A 180 -2.96 -13.27 26.55
N VAL A 181 -3.12 -12.70 25.37
CA VAL A 181 -2.30 -11.63 24.83
C VAL A 181 -2.85 -10.32 25.37
N PRO A 182 -2.11 -9.62 26.25
CA PRO A 182 -2.55 -8.34 26.80
C PRO A 182 -2.75 -7.33 25.67
N ASP A 183 -3.69 -6.41 25.87
CA ASP A 183 -3.86 -5.24 25.01
C ASP A 183 -2.51 -4.52 24.87
N THR A 184 -2.01 -4.44 23.64
CA THR A 184 -0.70 -3.87 23.32
C THR A 184 -0.74 -2.35 23.20
N GLY A 185 -1.90 -1.72 23.42
CA GLY A 185 -2.09 -0.28 23.44
C GLY A 185 -3.00 0.22 22.33
N PRO A 186 -3.00 1.54 22.08
CA PRO A 186 -3.95 2.18 21.17
C PRO A 186 -3.68 1.87 19.68
N ASP A 187 -2.46 1.53 19.32
CA ASP A 187 -1.99 1.42 17.92
C ASP A 187 -2.16 0.00 17.38
N THR A 188 -3.41 -0.49 17.36
CA THR A 188 -3.75 -1.88 16.97
C THR A 188 -4.79 -1.98 15.86
N ALA A 189 -5.19 -0.85 15.27
CA ALA A 189 -6.13 -0.82 14.16
C ALA A 189 -5.48 -1.30 12.86
N THR A 190 -6.13 -2.22 12.15
CA THR A 190 -5.67 -2.74 10.84
C THR A 190 -6.76 -2.60 9.78
N SER A 191 -7.64 -3.59 9.61
CA SER A 191 -8.62 -3.69 8.53
C SER A 191 -10.06 -3.43 8.98
N GLU A 192 -10.38 -3.66 10.25
CA GLU A 192 -11.75 -3.58 10.75
C GLU A 192 -12.20 -2.15 11.06
N TRP A 193 -13.47 -1.85 10.80
CA TRP A 193 -14.08 -0.54 11.06
C TRP A 193 -15.56 -0.69 11.42
N PHE A 194 -16.12 0.34 12.04
CA PHE A 194 -17.52 0.35 12.46
C PHE A 194 -18.20 1.71 12.32
N PHE A 195 -19.52 1.66 12.06
CA PHE A 195 -20.40 2.81 12.10
C PHE A 195 -20.91 3.04 13.53
N ASN A 196 -20.87 4.28 14.01
CA ASN A 196 -21.49 4.67 15.28
C ASN A 196 -23.01 4.90 15.12
N LEU A 197 -23.82 4.12 15.85
CA LEU A 197 -25.29 4.22 15.84
C LEU A 197 -25.82 5.28 16.83
N ALA A 198 -25.00 5.71 17.78
CA ALA A 198 -25.33 6.66 18.84
C ALA A 198 -24.12 7.51 19.22
N ASP A 199 -24.30 8.42 20.19
CA ASP A 199 -23.17 9.07 20.86
C ASP A 199 -22.48 8.07 21.79
N ASN A 200 -21.30 7.61 21.36
CA ASN A 200 -20.48 6.64 22.06
C ASN A 200 -19.25 7.28 22.73
N SER A 201 -19.17 8.62 22.73
CA SER A 201 -18.01 9.38 23.20
C SER A 201 -17.60 9.04 24.63
N ALA A 202 -18.57 8.82 25.51
CA ALA A 202 -18.33 8.48 26.92
C ALA A 202 -17.47 7.20 27.12
N ASN A 203 -17.42 6.31 26.12
CA ASN A 203 -16.63 5.08 26.18
C ASN A 203 -15.54 5.05 25.10
N LEU A 204 -15.91 5.23 23.83
CA LEU A 204 -14.99 5.07 22.69
C LEU A 204 -13.96 6.19 22.57
N ASP A 205 -14.18 7.37 23.15
CA ASP A 205 -13.18 8.47 23.10
C ASP A 205 -12.14 8.35 24.21
N VAL A 206 -12.41 7.57 25.26
CA VAL A 206 -11.57 7.50 26.46
C VAL A 206 -10.83 6.19 26.61
N GLN A 207 -11.41 5.08 26.14
CA GLN A 207 -10.82 3.77 26.33
C GLN A 207 -9.69 3.53 25.32
N ASN A 208 -8.61 2.89 25.79
CA ASN A 208 -7.45 2.54 24.97
C ASN A 208 -6.97 3.68 24.05
N GLY A 209 -6.89 4.92 24.56
CA GLY A 209 -6.44 6.08 23.78
C GLY A 209 -7.45 6.65 22.76
N GLY A 210 -8.70 6.22 22.79
CA GLY A 210 -9.76 6.67 21.88
C GLY A 210 -9.77 5.92 20.55
N PHE A 211 -10.93 5.70 19.95
CA PHE A 211 -11.08 5.04 18.64
C PHE A 211 -11.09 6.08 17.52
N THR A 212 -10.14 5.95 16.57
CA THR A 212 -9.94 6.94 15.51
C THR A 212 -11.13 6.99 14.56
N VAL A 213 -11.87 8.11 14.60
CA VAL A 213 -12.90 8.46 13.63
C VAL A 213 -12.23 8.99 12.36
N PHE A 214 -12.48 8.34 11.23
CA PHE A 214 -11.83 8.66 9.95
C PHE A 214 -12.83 9.00 8.83
N ALA A 215 -14.12 8.78 9.03
CA ALA A 215 -15.14 9.14 8.04
C ALA A 215 -16.49 9.54 8.67
N GLU A 216 -17.34 10.17 7.87
CA GLU A 216 -18.71 10.55 8.22
C GLU A 216 -19.70 10.04 7.17
N VAL A 217 -20.83 9.48 7.61
CA VAL A 217 -21.89 8.99 6.73
C VAL A 217 -22.66 10.16 6.13
N LEU A 218 -22.89 10.12 4.81
CA LEU A 218 -23.57 11.15 4.04
C LEU A 218 -25.01 10.74 3.70
N GLY A 219 -25.85 11.76 3.47
CA GLY A 219 -27.22 11.58 2.98
C GLY A 219 -28.08 10.69 3.87
N SER A 220 -28.87 9.80 3.25
CA SER A 220 -29.70 8.81 3.95
C SER A 220 -28.95 7.53 4.34
N GLY A 221 -27.61 7.50 4.26
CA GLY A 221 -26.82 6.31 4.53
C GLY A 221 -27.10 5.70 5.92
N MET A 222 -27.35 6.55 6.92
CA MET A 222 -27.68 6.08 8.26
C MET A 222 -29.02 5.35 8.37
N ASP A 223 -29.98 5.58 7.46
CA ASP A 223 -31.23 4.82 7.44
C ASP A 223 -30.98 3.35 7.06
N ILE A 224 -30.00 3.10 6.17
CA ILE A 224 -29.55 1.76 5.78
C ILE A 224 -28.85 1.09 6.96
N ILE A 225 -27.93 1.82 7.63
CA ILE A 225 -27.19 1.30 8.78
C ILE A 225 -28.12 0.99 9.97
N ASP A 226 -29.12 1.86 10.22
CA ASP A 226 -30.17 1.58 11.20
C ASP A 226 -31.01 0.35 10.80
N GLY A 227 -31.29 0.17 9.50
CA GLY A 227 -31.94 -1.02 8.96
C GLY A 227 -31.18 -2.31 9.30
N ILE A 228 -29.86 -2.31 9.13
CA ILE A 228 -28.97 -3.42 9.53
C ILE A 228 -29.02 -3.67 11.04
N ALA A 229 -29.00 -2.60 11.84
CA ALA A 229 -29.04 -2.70 13.30
C ALA A 229 -30.39 -3.21 13.85
N ASN A 230 -31.45 -3.19 13.04
CA ASN A 230 -32.77 -3.72 13.37
C ASN A 230 -32.96 -5.20 13.00
N GLU A 231 -32.00 -5.78 12.27
CA GLU A 231 -32.03 -7.22 11.96
C GLU A 231 -31.80 -8.07 13.21
N VAL A 232 -32.29 -9.31 13.15
CA VAL A 232 -32.10 -10.24 14.26
C VAL A 232 -30.63 -10.63 14.32
N VAL A 233 -30.01 -10.41 15.47
CA VAL A 233 -28.64 -10.84 15.75
C VAL A 233 -28.62 -12.21 16.38
N PHE A 234 -27.65 -13.03 15.98
CA PHE A 234 -27.44 -14.37 16.52
C PHE A 234 -26.07 -14.44 17.18
N ASP A 235 -26.00 -15.18 18.28
CA ASP A 235 -24.72 -15.55 18.89
C ASP A 235 -24.20 -16.80 18.18
N ARG A 236 -23.18 -16.59 17.35
CA ARG A 236 -22.41 -17.63 16.66
C ARG A 236 -20.95 -17.64 17.08
N ALA A 237 -20.70 -17.34 18.35
CA ALA A 237 -19.38 -17.52 18.94
C ALA A 237 -18.89 -18.97 18.84
N ASP A 238 -19.76 -19.95 18.58
CA ASP A 238 -19.38 -21.33 18.23
C ASP A 238 -18.60 -21.46 16.91
N ILE A 239 -18.72 -20.48 16.01
CA ILE A 239 -17.97 -20.42 14.75
C ILE A 239 -16.71 -19.57 14.93
N HIS A 240 -16.87 -18.34 15.40
CA HIS A 240 -15.78 -17.38 15.59
C HIS A 240 -16.15 -16.45 16.74
N PHE A 241 -15.23 -16.16 17.67
CA PHE A 241 -15.51 -15.34 18.86
C PHE A 241 -16.07 -13.95 18.54
N ALA A 242 -15.69 -13.38 17.38
CA ALA A 242 -16.22 -12.11 16.87
C ALA A 242 -17.72 -12.16 16.51
N PHE A 243 -18.30 -13.34 16.28
CA PHE A 243 -19.68 -13.51 15.80
C PHE A 243 -20.71 -13.68 16.93
N SER A 244 -20.44 -13.13 18.10
CA SER A 244 -21.36 -13.15 19.25
C SER A 244 -22.64 -12.30 19.05
N SER A 245 -22.69 -11.50 17.98
CA SER A 245 -23.82 -10.64 17.63
C SER A 245 -23.91 -10.41 16.11
N ILE A 246 -23.76 -11.47 15.32
CA ILE A 246 -23.83 -11.39 13.86
C ILE A 246 -25.28 -11.11 13.41
N PRO A 247 -25.56 -10.03 12.67
CA PRO A 247 -26.89 -9.77 12.11
C PRO A 247 -27.14 -10.67 10.90
N LEU A 248 -28.27 -11.38 10.89
CA LEU A 248 -28.64 -12.30 9.80
C LEU A 248 -30.05 -12.03 9.30
N VAL A 249 -30.22 -12.14 7.99
CA VAL A 249 -31.49 -11.91 7.29
C VAL A 249 -32.18 -13.24 7.01
N ASN A 250 -33.48 -13.32 7.28
CA ASN A 250 -34.30 -14.54 7.03
C ASN A 250 -33.81 -15.83 7.71
N PHE A 251 -32.86 -15.73 8.63
CA PHE A 251 -32.31 -16.86 9.36
C PHE A 251 -33.12 -17.18 10.61
N SER A 252 -33.34 -18.46 10.88
CA SER A 252 -34.03 -18.91 12.10
C SER A 252 -33.27 -19.94 12.91
N SER A 253 -32.57 -20.87 12.24
CA SER A 253 -31.74 -21.90 12.86
C SER A 253 -30.97 -22.67 11.79
N GLY A 254 -29.94 -23.39 12.21
CA GLY A 254 -29.14 -24.26 11.34
C GLY A 254 -27.82 -23.61 10.91
N PRO A 255 -27.16 -24.17 9.89
CA PRO A 255 -25.96 -23.55 9.34
C PRO A 255 -26.30 -22.29 8.54
N ILE A 256 -25.41 -21.30 8.58
CA ILE A 256 -25.58 -20.02 7.87
C ILE A 256 -25.16 -20.23 6.40
N ILE A 257 -25.90 -19.62 5.49
CA ILE A 257 -25.57 -19.58 4.06
C ILE A 257 -25.41 -18.13 3.58
N ASP A 258 -24.85 -17.93 2.38
CA ASP A 258 -24.57 -16.59 1.83
C ASP A 258 -25.79 -15.66 1.84
N SER A 259 -26.99 -16.19 1.52
CA SER A 259 -28.23 -15.40 1.49
C SER A 259 -28.72 -14.94 2.87
N ASP A 260 -28.20 -15.52 3.95
CA ASP A 260 -28.51 -15.10 5.31
C ASP A 260 -27.66 -13.90 5.74
N LEU A 261 -26.52 -13.66 5.08
CA LEU A 261 -25.61 -12.59 5.45
C LEU A 261 -26.06 -11.23 4.94
N ILE A 262 -25.64 -10.20 5.67
CA ILE A 262 -25.60 -8.83 5.18
C ILE A 262 -24.21 -8.59 4.60
N SER A 263 -24.06 -8.74 3.30
CA SER A 263 -22.77 -8.64 2.60
C SER A 263 -22.44 -7.20 2.25
N ILE A 264 -21.16 -6.82 2.33
CA ILE A 264 -20.61 -5.65 1.63
C ILE A 264 -20.00 -6.16 0.34
N LYS A 265 -20.60 -5.85 -0.81
CA LYS A 265 -20.15 -6.40 -2.10
C LYS A 265 -18.94 -5.63 -2.63
N THR A 266 -18.98 -4.31 -2.56
CA THR A 266 -17.91 -3.45 -3.04
C THR A 266 -17.77 -2.23 -2.15
N VAL A 267 -16.52 -1.82 -1.93
CA VAL A 267 -16.16 -0.51 -1.39
C VAL A 267 -15.32 0.18 -2.46
N ILE A 268 -15.76 1.33 -2.96
CA ILE A 268 -15.09 2.03 -4.06
C ILE A 268 -15.04 3.54 -3.82
N GLU A 269 -13.97 4.18 -4.28
CA GLU A 269 -13.90 5.63 -4.33
C GLU A 269 -14.69 6.17 -5.52
N LEU A 270 -15.50 7.20 -5.28
CA LEU A 270 -16.31 7.84 -6.31
C LEU A 270 -15.78 9.20 -6.73
N LEU A 271 -15.48 10.04 -5.75
CA LEU A 271 -15.15 11.44 -5.97
C LEU A 271 -13.92 11.83 -5.15
N SER A 272 -13.06 12.62 -5.79
CA SER A 272 -12.03 13.43 -5.13
C SER A 272 -12.47 14.89 -5.27
N ILE A 273 -12.57 15.59 -4.16
CA ILE A 273 -13.05 16.97 -4.05
C ILE A 273 -12.01 17.76 -3.26
N SER A 274 -11.66 18.99 -3.63
CA SER A 274 -10.76 19.80 -2.80
C SER A 274 -11.27 19.94 -1.34
N PRO A 275 -10.38 20.07 -0.35
CA PRO A 275 -10.74 20.05 1.06
C PRO A 275 -11.35 21.40 1.49
N ASP A 276 -11.68 21.52 2.78
CA ASP A 276 -11.97 22.81 3.41
C ASP A 276 -10.82 23.81 3.18
N ILE A 277 -11.16 25.08 2.98
CA ILE A 277 -10.19 26.11 2.60
C ILE A 277 -9.96 27.06 3.78
N ASN A 278 -8.71 27.16 4.21
CA ASN A 278 -8.25 28.27 5.03
C ASN A 278 -7.47 29.27 4.15
N TYR A 279 -7.98 30.49 4.05
CA TYR A 279 -7.37 31.57 3.28
C TYR A 279 -6.25 32.30 4.05
N GLY A 280 -6.04 31.96 5.33
CA GLY A 280 -5.11 32.69 6.19
C GLY A 280 -5.51 34.16 6.34
N ILE A 281 -4.51 35.02 6.56
CA ILE A 281 -4.70 36.47 6.60
C ILE A 281 -4.66 37.04 5.17
N VAL A 282 -5.71 37.78 4.79
CA VAL A 282 -5.79 38.49 3.50
C VAL A 282 -5.94 39.99 3.73
N THR A 283 -5.05 40.77 3.12
CA THR A 283 -5.07 42.22 3.21
C THR A 283 -6.43 42.79 2.79
N SER A 284 -6.99 43.67 3.63
CA SER A 284 -8.27 44.35 3.39
C SER A 284 -8.30 45.05 2.02
N GLY A 285 -9.31 44.72 1.22
CA GLY A 285 -9.47 45.19 -0.16
C GLY A 285 -8.73 44.37 -1.23
N SER A 286 -7.91 43.40 -0.82
CA SER A 286 -7.32 42.38 -1.71
C SER A 286 -8.21 41.15 -1.79
N ASN A 287 -7.84 40.17 -2.63
CA ASN A 287 -8.63 38.96 -2.80
C ASN A 287 -7.77 37.72 -3.11
N LEU A 288 -8.22 36.56 -2.64
CA LEU A 288 -7.64 35.24 -2.94
C LEU A 288 -8.69 34.36 -3.64
N GLN A 289 -8.24 33.62 -4.66
CA GLN A 289 -9.07 32.87 -5.62
C GLN A 289 -8.63 31.39 -5.75
N PRO A 290 -8.62 30.58 -4.68
CA PRO A 290 -8.37 29.15 -4.79
C PRO A 290 -9.38 28.47 -5.73
N GLU A 291 -8.86 27.57 -6.56
CA GLU A 291 -9.65 26.70 -7.42
C GLU A 291 -10.03 25.44 -6.64
N ILE A 292 -11.33 25.13 -6.59
CA ILE A 292 -11.86 23.86 -6.09
C ILE A 292 -12.11 22.96 -7.28
N VAL A 293 -11.59 21.73 -7.20
CA VAL A 293 -11.70 20.71 -8.23
C VAL A 293 -12.56 19.58 -7.70
N ILE A 294 -13.51 19.12 -8.52
CA ILE A 294 -14.25 17.88 -8.33
C ILE A 294 -13.83 16.94 -9.44
N LYS A 295 -13.28 15.78 -9.08
CA LYS A 295 -12.90 14.71 -10.00
C LYS A 295 -13.74 13.47 -9.73
N ASN A 296 -14.33 12.92 -10.78
CA ASN A 296 -14.89 11.57 -10.75
C ASN A 296 -13.76 10.56 -10.90
N VAL A 297 -13.51 9.80 -9.83
CA VAL A 297 -12.52 8.72 -9.79
C VAL A 297 -13.17 7.33 -9.85
N GLY A 298 -14.50 7.28 -9.77
CA GLY A 298 -15.27 6.06 -9.91
C GLY A 298 -15.57 5.69 -11.36
N VAL A 299 -16.26 4.57 -11.51
CA VAL A 299 -16.62 3.98 -12.82
C VAL A 299 -17.98 4.44 -13.35
N ASN A 300 -18.80 5.06 -12.51
CA ASN A 300 -20.14 5.51 -12.86
C ASN A 300 -20.16 7.02 -13.13
N THR A 301 -21.14 7.48 -13.92
CA THR A 301 -21.33 8.93 -14.15
C THR A 301 -21.88 9.59 -12.89
N ILE A 302 -21.29 10.72 -12.49
CA ILE A 302 -21.77 11.55 -11.38
C ILE A 302 -22.52 12.76 -11.91
N LEU A 303 -23.71 13.04 -11.34
CA LEU A 303 -24.43 14.28 -11.60
C LEU A 303 -24.09 15.28 -10.50
N ILE A 304 -23.74 16.50 -10.90
CA ILE A 304 -23.57 17.64 -10.00
C ILE A 304 -24.80 18.53 -10.18
N GLY A 305 -25.52 18.77 -9.09
CA GLY A 305 -26.62 19.70 -9.01
C GLY A 305 -26.12 21.14 -8.93
N GLU A 306 -26.40 21.83 -7.83
CA GLU A 306 -25.86 23.18 -7.58
C GLU A 306 -24.62 23.12 -6.67
N VAL A 307 -23.61 23.90 -7.01
CA VAL A 307 -22.51 24.32 -6.12
C VAL A 307 -22.97 25.59 -5.40
N ASP A 308 -22.86 25.62 -4.07
CA ASP A 308 -23.39 26.71 -3.23
C ASP A 308 -24.91 26.82 -3.36
N ILE A 309 -25.59 25.75 -2.89
CA ILE A 309 -27.05 25.61 -2.93
C ILE A 309 -27.71 26.88 -2.35
N GLN A 310 -28.56 27.53 -3.15
CA GLN A 310 -29.25 28.79 -2.81
C GLN A 310 -28.37 30.03 -2.64
N GLY A 311 -27.07 29.97 -2.95
CA GLY A 311 -26.15 31.09 -2.73
C GLY A 311 -26.04 31.40 -1.24
N SER A 312 -25.77 30.37 -0.42
CA SER A 312 -25.76 30.47 1.03
C SER A 312 -24.59 31.31 1.54
N LEU A 313 -23.52 31.41 0.77
CA LEU A 313 -22.34 32.19 1.15
C LEU A 313 -22.63 33.67 1.32
N SER A 314 -22.16 34.20 2.45
CA SER A 314 -22.18 35.61 2.80
C SER A 314 -20.87 36.31 2.43
N THR A 315 -20.95 37.62 2.16
CA THR A 315 -19.74 38.43 2.02
C THR A 315 -18.87 38.31 3.27
N PRO A 316 -17.56 38.09 3.16
CA PRO A 316 -16.71 38.34 1.98
C PRO A 316 -16.46 37.13 1.06
N PHE A 317 -17.11 35.99 1.27
CA PHE A 317 -16.97 34.81 0.43
C PHE A 317 -17.93 34.85 -0.78
N ARG A 318 -17.51 34.27 -1.91
CA ARG A 318 -18.40 34.02 -3.06
C ARG A 318 -17.86 32.92 -3.97
N ILE A 319 -18.74 32.13 -4.59
CA ILE A 319 -18.37 31.26 -5.70
C ILE A 319 -18.36 32.05 -7.01
N VAL A 320 -17.29 31.89 -7.79
CA VAL A 320 -17.15 32.45 -9.14
C VAL A 320 -16.62 31.40 -10.11
N SER A 321 -16.77 31.66 -11.41
CA SER A 321 -16.26 30.79 -12.48
C SER A 321 -16.76 29.34 -12.41
N ASP A 322 -17.94 29.10 -11.85
CA ASP A 322 -18.49 27.76 -11.67
C ASP A 322 -18.67 26.99 -13.00
N GLN A 323 -17.85 25.96 -13.20
CA GLN A 323 -17.96 25.02 -14.32
C GLN A 323 -18.54 23.66 -13.91
N CYS A 324 -18.95 23.50 -12.64
CA CYS A 324 -19.40 22.24 -12.06
C CYS A 324 -20.92 22.13 -11.99
N SER A 325 -21.65 23.20 -11.63
CA SER A 325 -23.10 23.12 -11.47
C SER A 325 -23.81 22.62 -12.72
N ASN A 326 -24.78 21.74 -12.54
CA ASN A 326 -25.62 21.11 -13.55
C ASN A 326 -24.82 20.32 -14.60
N LYS A 327 -23.65 19.78 -14.23
CA LYS A 327 -22.83 18.93 -15.10
C LYS A 327 -23.01 17.45 -14.80
N GLN A 328 -22.67 16.66 -15.82
CA GLN A 328 -22.43 15.23 -15.69
C GLN A 328 -20.93 15.02 -15.82
N LEU A 329 -20.31 14.46 -14.79
CA LEU A 329 -18.92 14.05 -14.82
C LEU A 329 -18.87 12.55 -15.16
N LEU A 330 -18.39 12.24 -16.36
CA LEU A 330 -18.05 10.86 -16.73
C LEU A 330 -16.82 10.40 -15.92
N PRO A 331 -16.52 9.08 -15.88
CA PRO A 331 -15.29 8.57 -15.28
C PRO A 331 -14.04 9.33 -15.77
N ASP A 332 -13.10 9.57 -14.86
CA ASP A 332 -11.87 10.35 -15.04
C ASP A 332 -12.05 11.83 -15.41
N GLN A 333 -13.28 12.32 -15.55
CA GLN A 333 -13.52 13.73 -15.79
C GLN A 333 -13.45 14.53 -14.50
N ARG A 334 -13.11 15.81 -14.66
CA ARG A 334 -13.13 16.80 -13.60
C ARG A 334 -13.83 18.07 -14.04
N CYS A 335 -14.37 18.79 -13.08
CA CYS A 335 -14.79 20.18 -13.23
C CYS A 335 -14.15 21.01 -12.13
N SER A 336 -14.20 22.33 -12.27
CA SER A 336 -13.71 23.24 -11.24
C SER A 336 -14.56 24.50 -11.12
N PHE A 337 -14.40 25.15 -9.99
CA PHE A 337 -14.97 26.46 -9.69
C PHE A 337 -14.00 27.22 -8.77
N ILE A 338 -14.19 28.51 -8.60
CA ILE A 338 -13.32 29.35 -7.75
C ILE A 338 -14.11 29.78 -6.52
N ALA A 339 -13.58 29.49 -5.34
CA ALA A 339 -14.06 30.07 -4.09
C ALA A 339 -13.26 31.34 -3.84
N LEU A 340 -13.91 32.50 -3.84
CA LEU A 340 -13.26 33.78 -3.64
C LEU A 340 -13.45 34.27 -2.21
N PHE A 341 -12.38 34.80 -1.63
CA PHE A 341 -12.41 35.60 -0.41
C PHE A 341 -11.93 37.03 -0.68
N THR A 342 -12.71 38.04 -0.30
CA THR A 342 -12.38 39.48 -0.48
C THR A 342 -12.76 40.28 0.78
N PRO A 343 -11.95 40.23 1.85
CA PRO A 343 -12.28 40.94 3.08
C PRO A 343 -12.18 42.46 2.90
N GLU A 344 -13.24 43.20 3.20
CA GLU A 344 -13.24 44.67 3.20
C GLU A 344 -12.93 45.28 4.57
N THR A 345 -13.01 44.48 5.63
CA THR A 345 -12.74 44.91 7.01
C THR A 345 -11.77 43.96 7.68
N ILE A 346 -11.11 44.44 8.73
CA ILE A 346 -10.29 43.59 9.57
C ILE A 346 -11.20 42.66 10.40
N GLY A 347 -10.85 41.38 10.51
CA GLY A 347 -11.55 40.40 11.35
C GLY A 347 -11.57 38.98 10.77
N VAL A 348 -11.88 37.99 11.59
CA VAL A 348 -12.02 36.59 11.19
C VAL A 348 -13.39 36.35 10.55
N PHE A 349 -13.40 35.64 9.43
CA PHE A 349 -14.56 35.24 8.67
C PHE A 349 -14.59 33.73 8.53
N GLU A 350 -15.78 33.15 8.69
CA GLU A 350 -16.03 31.73 8.49
C GLU A 350 -17.41 31.57 7.86
N ASP A 351 -17.51 30.72 6.85
CA ASP A 351 -18.77 30.34 6.22
C ASP A 351 -18.65 28.92 5.63
N SER A 352 -19.76 28.34 5.19
CA SER A 352 -19.76 27.03 4.54
C SER A 352 -20.81 26.97 3.44
N PHE A 353 -20.58 26.10 2.46
CA PHE A 353 -21.52 25.87 1.37
C PHE A 353 -21.62 24.38 1.04
N GLU A 354 -22.78 24.00 0.51
CA GLU A 354 -23.05 22.62 0.09
C GLU A 354 -22.95 22.46 -1.43
N ILE A 355 -22.47 21.29 -1.85
CA ILE A 355 -22.50 20.79 -3.23
C ILE A 355 -23.53 19.66 -3.29
N ASP A 356 -24.49 19.76 -4.21
CA ASP A 356 -25.52 18.74 -4.41
C ASP A 356 -25.08 17.65 -5.41
N PHE A 357 -25.22 16.37 -5.03
CA PHE A 357 -24.99 15.22 -5.91
C PHE A 357 -26.29 14.41 -6.04
N PRO A 358 -27.23 14.84 -6.90
CA PRO A 358 -28.61 14.36 -6.87
C PRO A 358 -28.78 12.89 -7.24
N ASN A 359 -27.91 12.32 -8.08
CA ASN A 359 -27.98 10.89 -8.41
C ASN A 359 -27.47 9.99 -7.29
N LEU A 360 -26.69 10.53 -6.36
CA LEU A 360 -26.24 9.84 -5.15
C LEU A 360 -27.17 10.12 -3.95
N GLY A 361 -28.00 11.16 -4.03
CA GLY A 361 -28.86 11.58 -2.93
C GLY A 361 -28.07 12.16 -1.74
N ILE A 362 -26.87 12.68 -1.99
CA ILE A 362 -25.99 13.24 -0.96
C ILE A 362 -25.69 14.72 -1.22
N ARG A 363 -25.28 15.39 -0.16
CA ARG A 363 -24.67 16.72 -0.21
C ARG A 363 -23.32 16.67 0.46
N TYR A 364 -22.42 17.51 -0.03
CA TYR A 364 -21.07 17.63 0.49
C TYR A 364 -20.82 19.07 0.93
N SER A 365 -20.46 19.26 2.21
CA SER A 365 -20.17 20.58 2.76
C SER A 365 -18.67 20.89 2.67
N ILE A 366 -18.35 22.10 2.23
CA ILE A 366 -17.01 22.70 2.26
C ILE A 366 -17.06 23.92 3.18
N THR A 367 -16.13 23.96 4.14
CA THR A 367 -15.94 25.10 5.05
C THR A 367 -14.88 26.05 4.49
N LEU A 368 -15.12 27.35 4.62
CA LEU A 368 -14.25 28.44 4.21
C LEU A 368 -13.90 29.30 5.44
N THR A 369 -12.62 29.47 5.76
CA THR A 369 -12.15 30.32 6.87
C THR A 369 -11.10 31.31 6.39
N GLY A 370 -11.09 32.54 6.87
CA GLY A 370 -10.02 33.50 6.57
C GLY A 370 -10.11 34.75 7.42
N GLU A 371 -9.00 35.47 7.57
CA GLU A 371 -8.94 36.72 8.33
C GLU A 371 -8.70 37.90 7.38
N GLY A 372 -9.56 38.92 7.45
CA GLY A 372 -9.26 40.23 6.88
C GLY A 372 -8.24 40.93 7.78
N GLY A 373 -7.10 41.33 7.24
CA GLY A 373 -6.05 42.02 8.00
C GLY A 373 -5.55 43.30 7.32
N SER A 374 -4.74 44.07 8.02
CA SER A 374 -3.70 44.86 7.36
C SER A 374 -2.43 44.05 7.54
N GLU A 375 -1.74 43.61 6.49
CA GLU A 375 -0.40 43.05 6.65
C GLU A 375 0.45 44.05 7.45
N ALA A 376 0.67 43.74 8.74
CA ALA A 376 1.91 44.12 9.35
C ALA A 376 2.98 43.36 8.57
N ALA A 377 4.13 43.98 8.33
CA ALA A 377 5.20 43.28 7.67
C ALA A 377 5.59 42.09 8.57
N GLU A 378 5.34 40.88 8.10
CA GLU A 378 5.53 39.62 8.85
C GLU A 378 6.25 38.59 7.96
N PRO A 379 7.02 37.66 8.55
CA PRO A 379 7.53 36.48 7.85
C PRO A 379 6.39 35.51 7.49
N ASP A 380 6.60 34.65 6.49
CA ASP A 380 5.63 33.61 6.08
C ASP A 380 6.40 32.37 5.61
N ILE A 381 6.42 31.33 6.46
CA ILE A 381 7.10 30.07 6.23
C ILE A 381 6.29 29.15 5.33
N THR A 382 6.95 28.63 4.30
CA THR A 382 6.37 27.57 3.46
C THR A 382 7.38 26.48 3.18
N SER A 383 6.90 25.28 2.87
CA SER A 383 7.72 24.16 2.42
C SER A 383 7.29 23.67 1.04
N THR A 384 8.21 23.05 0.28
CA THR A 384 7.86 22.39 -0.99
C THR A 384 6.97 21.17 -0.84
N LEU A 385 6.95 20.56 0.35
CA LEU A 385 6.12 19.40 0.69
C LEU A 385 5.51 19.60 2.07
N SER A 386 4.21 19.36 2.21
CA SER A 386 3.47 19.39 3.48
C SER A 386 3.53 18.08 4.26
N SER A 387 4.01 17.00 3.63
CA SER A 387 4.33 15.72 4.25
C SER A 387 5.41 14.99 3.46
N ILE A 388 6.12 14.08 4.11
CA ILE A 388 7.20 13.30 3.53
C ILE A 388 6.84 11.83 3.67
N ASP A 389 6.86 11.10 2.58
CA ASP A 389 6.63 9.65 2.57
C ASP A 389 7.78 8.98 1.83
N PHE A 390 8.55 8.16 2.56
CA PHE A 390 9.61 7.35 1.99
C PHE A 390 9.09 6.06 1.34
N GLY A 391 7.81 5.74 1.53
CA GLY A 391 7.19 4.49 1.09
C GLY A 391 7.75 3.29 1.86
N VAL A 392 7.69 2.13 1.22
CA VAL A 392 8.25 0.88 1.74
C VAL A 392 9.74 0.80 1.39
N LYS A 393 10.57 0.46 2.37
CA LYS A 393 12.03 0.34 2.25
C LYS A 393 12.56 -0.84 3.04
N ASP A 394 13.76 -1.31 2.71
CA ASP A 394 14.42 -2.37 3.47
C ASP A 394 15.07 -1.84 4.74
N VAL A 395 15.07 -2.69 5.78
CA VAL A 395 15.92 -2.51 6.95
C VAL A 395 17.39 -2.50 6.53
N ILE A 396 18.17 -1.56 7.07
CA ILE A 396 19.61 -1.43 6.82
C ILE A 396 20.39 -1.91 8.05
N PHE A 397 21.03 -3.09 7.96
CA PHE A 397 21.87 -3.61 9.06
C PHE A 397 23.32 -3.10 9.03
N ASN A 398 23.82 -2.61 7.89
CA ASN A 398 25.21 -2.21 7.70
C ASN A 398 25.40 -0.68 7.62
N GLN A 399 26.24 -0.11 8.50
CA GLN A 399 26.51 1.34 8.52
C GLN A 399 27.30 1.88 7.31
N ASN A 400 27.73 1.01 6.38
CA ASN A 400 28.36 1.42 5.13
C ASN A 400 27.35 1.71 4.00
N ILE A 401 26.07 1.39 4.19
CA ILE A 401 24.99 1.71 3.25
C ILE A 401 24.50 3.14 3.56
N LEU A 402 24.33 3.95 2.52
CA LEU A 402 23.84 5.32 2.68
C LEU A 402 22.37 5.31 3.10
N PRO A 403 21.93 6.21 4.00
CA PRO A 403 20.52 6.34 4.33
C PRO A 403 19.71 6.79 3.11
N TYR A 404 18.45 6.36 3.05
CA TYR A 404 17.48 6.93 2.12
C TYR A 404 17.35 8.42 2.40
N LYS A 405 17.28 9.23 1.34
CA LYS A 405 17.30 10.69 1.46
C LYS A 405 16.18 11.32 0.66
N GLN A 406 15.46 12.24 1.30
CA GLN A 406 14.55 13.17 0.64
C GLN A 406 14.91 14.60 1.05
N SER A 407 14.71 15.56 0.16
CA SER A 407 15.02 16.96 0.42
C SER A 407 13.78 17.82 0.20
N ILE A 408 13.56 18.78 1.10
CA ILE A 408 12.51 19.79 0.96
C ILE A 408 13.15 21.18 0.99
N VAL A 409 12.47 22.16 0.40
CA VAL A 409 12.87 23.56 0.46
C VAL A 409 11.95 24.28 1.43
N ILE A 410 12.52 24.99 2.39
CA ILE A 410 11.83 25.92 3.29
C ILE A 410 12.04 27.33 2.76
N ASN A 411 10.98 28.09 2.54
CA ASN A 411 11.02 29.43 1.96
C ASN A 411 10.36 30.44 2.90
N ASN A 412 10.79 31.69 2.81
CA ASN A 412 10.07 32.82 3.38
C ASN A 412 9.39 33.62 2.25
N PHE A 413 8.06 33.54 2.13
CA PHE A 413 7.30 34.39 1.20
C PHE A 413 6.83 35.71 1.83
N GLY A 414 7.04 35.86 3.13
CA GLY A 414 6.68 37.02 3.91
C GLY A 414 7.51 38.25 3.55
N SER A 415 7.10 39.39 4.08
CA SER A 415 7.75 40.68 3.83
C SER A 415 8.80 41.06 4.88
N VAL A 416 8.98 40.22 5.91
CA VAL A 416 10.00 40.34 6.96
C VAL A 416 10.78 39.04 7.10
N GLN A 417 12.00 39.12 7.62
CA GLN A 417 12.88 37.96 7.86
C GLN A 417 12.20 36.91 8.75
N LEU A 418 12.18 35.67 8.26
CA LEU A 418 11.74 34.47 8.98
C LEU A 418 12.90 33.89 9.77
N ASP A 419 12.81 33.85 11.10
CA ASP A 419 13.80 33.23 11.96
C ASP A 419 13.48 31.75 12.18
N LEU A 420 14.43 30.86 11.88
CA LEU A 420 14.32 29.42 12.14
C LEU A 420 14.88 29.13 13.54
N ILE A 421 14.05 29.31 14.56
CA ILE A 421 14.45 29.26 15.98
C ILE A 421 14.95 27.88 16.38
N ARG A 422 14.23 26.82 15.99
CA ARG A 422 14.62 25.44 16.27
C ARG A 422 13.98 24.48 15.28
N ILE A 423 14.81 23.64 14.66
CA ILE A 423 14.37 22.52 13.83
C ILE A 423 14.65 21.22 14.59
N LYS A 424 13.63 20.40 14.81
CA LYS A 424 13.74 19.12 15.50
C LYS A 424 12.79 18.09 14.90
N LEU A 425 12.97 16.83 15.29
CA LEU A 425 11.97 15.79 15.08
C LEU A 425 11.04 15.74 16.30
N SER A 426 9.75 15.45 16.09
CA SER A 426 8.69 15.44 17.13
C SER A 426 8.94 14.43 18.25
N SER A 427 9.73 13.39 17.97
CA SER A 427 10.18 12.34 18.90
C SER A 427 9.08 11.65 19.71
N SER A 428 8.67 10.49 19.22
CA SER A 428 8.43 9.31 20.05
C SER A 428 9.23 8.12 19.49
N GLY A 429 10.52 8.04 19.86
CA GLY A 429 11.24 6.76 19.89
C GLY A 429 11.86 6.17 18.61
N ASN A 430 11.83 6.84 17.45
CA ASN A 430 12.37 6.23 16.24
C ASN A 430 13.79 6.72 15.86
N PRO A 431 14.86 5.93 16.06
CA PRO A 431 16.22 6.29 15.65
C PRO A 431 16.44 6.28 14.13
N ALA A 432 15.43 5.87 13.34
CA ALA A 432 15.58 5.75 11.89
C ALA A 432 15.65 7.09 11.18
N PHE A 433 15.11 8.17 11.74
CA PHE A 433 15.13 9.49 11.07
C PHE A 433 16.22 10.40 11.62
N SER A 434 16.90 11.11 10.72
CA SER A 434 17.79 12.23 11.07
C SER A 434 17.65 13.38 10.09
N LEU A 435 18.00 14.58 10.55
CA LEU A 435 17.91 15.81 9.76
C LEU A 435 19.31 16.24 9.32
N GLY A 436 19.39 16.76 8.10
CA GLY A 436 20.57 17.36 7.48
C GLY A 436 20.19 18.58 6.65
N GLY A 437 21.06 18.98 5.73
CA GLY A 437 20.83 20.14 4.86
C GLY A 437 21.32 21.46 5.47
N ASP A 438 21.14 22.54 4.72
CA ASP A 438 21.66 23.86 5.09
C ASP A 438 20.72 24.63 6.04
N CYS A 439 19.43 24.28 6.10
CA CYS A 439 18.48 24.88 7.04
C CYS A 439 18.93 24.79 8.51
N LEU A 440 19.67 23.73 8.88
CA LEU A 440 20.16 23.53 10.25
C LEU A 440 21.25 24.53 10.68
N GLY A 441 21.82 25.28 9.75
CA GLY A 441 22.87 26.29 10.00
C GLY A 441 22.42 27.73 9.76
N VAL A 442 21.17 27.95 9.32
CA VAL A 442 20.63 29.27 8.97
C VAL A 442 19.87 29.84 10.17
N SER A 443 20.17 31.08 10.56
CA SER A 443 19.47 31.77 11.66
C SER A 443 18.17 32.46 11.22
N GLY A 444 18.05 32.78 9.93
CA GLY A 444 16.84 33.32 9.34
C GLY A 444 16.93 33.48 7.83
N LEU A 445 15.79 33.61 7.18
CA LEU A 445 15.60 33.74 5.74
C LEU A 445 14.96 35.10 5.44
N GLU A 446 15.61 35.93 4.63
CA GLU A 446 15.01 37.19 4.16
C GLU A 446 13.86 36.90 3.17
N GLN A 447 13.10 37.94 2.79
CA GLN A 447 12.00 37.80 1.83
C GLN A 447 12.45 37.12 0.52
N ASN A 448 11.74 36.06 0.13
CA ASN A 448 12.01 35.17 -1.01
C ASN A 448 13.32 34.36 -0.92
N GLU A 449 13.98 34.34 0.24
CA GLU A 449 15.08 33.40 0.48
C GLU A 449 14.55 32.02 0.89
N PHE A 450 15.42 31.03 0.73
CA PHE A 450 15.11 29.65 1.04
C PHE A 450 16.33 28.91 1.57
N CYS A 451 16.07 27.81 2.26
CA CYS A 451 17.06 26.79 2.61
C CYS A 451 16.53 25.40 2.25
N ILE A 452 17.43 24.42 2.14
CA ILE A 452 17.15 23.02 1.88
C ILE A 452 17.32 22.23 3.17
N LEU A 453 16.25 21.55 3.58
CA LEU A 453 16.27 20.59 4.68
C LEU A 453 16.35 19.18 4.08
N ASP A 454 17.37 18.42 4.50
CA ASP A 454 17.50 17.02 4.14
C ASP A 454 16.90 16.15 5.24
N ILE A 455 16.13 15.15 4.84
CA ILE A 455 15.57 14.13 5.72
C ILE A 455 16.23 12.82 5.33
N LEU A 456 16.86 12.18 6.30
CA LEU A 456 17.56 10.91 6.14
C LEU A 456 16.79 9.83 6.90
N TYR A 457 16.52 8.72 6.23
CA TYR A 457 15.86 7.55 6.78
C TYR A 457 16.79 6.33 6.74
N PHE A 458 17.02 5.74 7.91
CA PHE A 458 17.94 4.64 8.18
C PHE A 458 17.27 3.61 9.11
N PRO A 459 16.29 2.84 8.60
CA PRO A 459 15.58 1.87 9.42
C PRO A 459 16.50 0.73 9.84
N GLN A 460 16.53 0.40 11.13
CA GLN A 460 17.31 -0.74 11.65
C GLN A 460 16.42 -1.91 12.09
N ILE A 461 15.10 -1.71 12.10
CA ILE A 461 14.10 -2.68 12.54
C ILE A 461 12.91 -2.54 11.58
N ALA A 462 12.32 -3.67 11.19
CA ALA A 462 11.13 -3.70 10.36
C ALA A 462 9.92 -3.12 11.12
N GLY A 463 8.98 -2.53 10.39
CA GLY A 463 7.76 -1.93 10.91
C GLY A 463 7.48 -0.53 10.37
N SER A 464 6.34 0.03 10.77
CA SER A 464 5.97 1.41 10.44
C SER A 464 6.82 2.40 11.24
N ASN A 465 7.38 3.38 10.53
CA ASN A 465 8.26 4.41 11.05
C ASN A 465 7.62 5.77 10.81
N VAL A 466 7.06 6.39 11.86
CA VAL A 466 6.46 7.72 11.80
C VAL A 466 7.25 8.75 12.60
N SER A 467 7.25 9.99 12.12
CA SER A 467 7.83 11.15 12.82
C SER A 467 7.20 12.43 12.27
N ALA A 468 7.59 13.59 12.80
CA ALA A 468 7.30 14.88 12.18
C ALA A 468 8.49 15.82 12.36
N ILE A 469 8.75 16.66 11.37
CA ILE A 469 9.65 17.80 11.50
C ILE A 469 8.87 18.89 12.24
N ILE A 470 9.43 19.42 13.31
CA ILE A 470 8.89 20.57 14.04
C ILE A 470 9.88 21.72 13.86
N ILE A 471 9.42 22.80 13.25
CA ILE A 471 10.16 24.03 13.05
C ILE A 471 9.52 25.11 13.93
N GLU A 472 10.18 25.48 15.03
CA GLU A 472 9.82 26.67 15.81
C GLU A 472 10.34 27.91 15.07
N THR A 473 9.46 28.87 14.75
CA THR A 473 9.76 30.08 13.98
C THR A 473 9.24 31.36 14.66
N ASN A 474 9.62 32.53 14.13
CA ASN A 474 9.01 33.82 14.48
C ASN A 474 7.79 34.17 13.62
N ASP A 475 7.28 33.21 12.85
CA ASP A 475 6.04 33.31 12.10
C ASP A 475 4.84 33.32 13.07
N PRO A 476 4.04 34.40 13.10
CA PRO A 476 3.01 34.57 14.12
C PRO A 476 1.83 33.60 13.99
N ASP A 477 1.51 33.12 12.80
CA ASP A 477 0.43 32.17 12.50
C ASP A 477 0.92 30.74 12.27
N GLU A 478 2.17 30.54 11.85
CA GLU A 478 2.74 29.22 11.53
C GLU A 478 3.94 28.82 12.44
N SER A 479 3.73 28.81 13.77
CA SER A 479 4.74 28.35 14.74
C SER A 479 4.14 27.53 15.90
N PRO A 480 4.51 26.24 16.06
CA PRO A 480 5.47 25.51 15.24
C PRO A 480 4.91 25.13 13.86
N PHE A 481 5.75 25.21 12.85
CA PHE A 481 5.48 24.67 11.52
C PHE A 481 5.83 23.17 11.50
N GLU A 482 4.84 22.32 11.23
CA GLU A 482 4.97 20.86 11.35
C GLU A 482 4.84 20.16 10.00
N ILE A 483 5.75 19.22 9.71
CA ILE A 483 5.75 18.41 8.49
C ILE A 483 5.81 16.93 8.87
N PRO A 484 4.72 16.16 8.74
CA PRO A 484 4.71 14.72 9.01
C PRO A 484 5.66 13.93 8.11
N ILE A 485 6.27 12.87 8.65
CA ILE A 485 7.15 11.93 7.95
C ILE A 485 6.61 10.50 8.15
N PHE A 486 6.50 9.75 7.06
CA PHE A 486 6.05 8.36 7.01
C PHE A 486 7.06 7.49 6.26
N ALA A 487 7.22 6.25 6.74
CA ALA A 487 7.98 5.21 6.06
C ALA A 487 7.60 3.83 6.61
N VAL A 488 7.70 2.78 5.80
CA VAL A 488 7.57 1.39 6.26
C VAL A 488 8.88 0.67 5.99
N ALA A 489 9.41 -0.02 7.00
CA ALA A 489 10.58 -0.88 6.84
C ALA A 489 10.15 -2.36 6.75
N LEU A 490 10.57 -3.08 5.74
CA LEU A 490 10.45 -4.54 5.66
C LEU A 490 11.81 -5.19 5.98
N PRO A 491 11.84 -6.43 6.50
CA PRO A 491 13.10 -7.17 6.65
C PRO A 491 13.77 -7.31 5.28
N GLU A 492 15.05 -6.93 5.15
CA GLU A 492 15.84 -7.29 3.96
C GLU A 492 15.87 -8.83 3.91
N ASN A 493 15.30 -9.44 2.87
CA ASN A 493 14.95 -10.85 2.94
C ASN A 493 15.78 -11.70 1.97
N ASP A 494 16.07 -11.18 0.77
CA ASP A 494 16.73 -11.92 -0.32
C ASP A 494 17.93 -11.18 -0.95
N GLY A 495 18.07 -9.86 -0.70
CA GLY A 495 19.14 -9.01 -1.18
C GLY A 495 18.84 -8.21 -2.44
N VAL A 496 17.63 -8.29 -3.00
CA VAL A 496 17.19 -7.41 -4.09
C VAL A 496 16.58 -6.13 -3.49
N ASP A 497 16.83 -4.99 -4.13
CA ASP A 497 16.23 -3.72 -3.71
C ASP A 497 14.72 -3.73 -3.96
N ILE A 498 13.92 -3.37 -2.95
CA ILE A 498 12.46 -3.41 -3.04
C ILE A 498 11.87 -2.58 -4.21
N ASP A 499 12.50 -1.47 -4.59
CA ASP A 499 12.02 -0.66 -5.73
C ASP A 499 12.29 -1.41 -7.06
N VAL A 500 13.35 -2.22 -7.10
CA VAL A 500 13.64 -3.11 -8.24
C VAL A 500 12.61 -4.22 -8.30
N GLU A 501 12.30 -4.89 -7.20
CA GLU A 501 11.32 -5.99 -7.16
C GLU A 501 9.90 -5.50 -7.48
N ASN A 502 9.46 -4.40 -6.88
CA ASN A 502 8.13 -3.83 -7.13
C ASN A 502 7.97 -3.30 -8.57
N ALA A 503 9.06 -3.06 -9.28
CA ALA A 503 9.05 -2.72 -10.70
C ALA A 503 8.96 -3.94 -11.63
N ALA A 504 8.96 -5.17 -11.08
CA ALA A 504 8.74 -6.38 -11.86
C ALA A 504 7.33 -6.42 -12.48
N PRO A 505 7.12 -7.21 -13.56
CA PRO A 505 5.80 -7.42 -14.14
C PRO A 505 4.75 -7.85 -13.11
N ASN A 506 3.47 -7.64 -13.42
CA ASN A 506 2.34 -7.87 -12.50
C ASN A 506 2.45 -7.08 -11.19
N ASN A 507 2.83 -5.79 -11.28
CA ASN A 507 2.94 -4.91 -10.12
C ASN A 507 3.89 -5.43 -9.02
N GLY A 508 4.92 -6.19 -9.37
CA GLY A 508 5.88 -6.76 -8.41
C GLY A 508 5.59 -8.18 -7.94
N ASP A 509 4.51 -8.82 -8.42
CA ASP A 509 4.20 -10.23 -8.18
C ASP A 509 4.62 -11.09 -9.39
N GLY A 510 5.93 -11.39 -9.46
CA GLY A 510 6.54 -12.10 -10.56
C GLY A 510 6.12 -13.57 -10.64
N ASN A 511 5.79 -14.18 -9.49
CA ASN A 511 5.37 -15.58 -9.37
C ASN A 511 3.84 -15.77 -9.53
N ASN A 512 3.08 -14.67 -9.48
CA ASN A 512 1.63 -14.57 -9.63
C ASN A 512 0.83 -15.34 -8.56
N ASP A 513 1.17 -15.13 -7.28
CA ASP A 513 0.53 -15.73 -6.10
C ASP A 513 -0.32 -14.76 -5.26
N ASP A 514 -0.53 -13.52 -5.74
CA ASP A 514 -1.19 -12.38 -5.09
C ASP A 514 -0.42 -11.77 -3.90
N VAL A 515 0.83 -12.18 -3.68
CA VAL A 515 1.74 -11.54 -2.72
C VAL A 515 2.89 -10.92 -3.50
N LEU A 516 3.33 -9.73 -3.11
CA LEU A 516 4.49 -9.10 -3.76
C LEU A 516 5.75 -9.91 -3.48
N ASP A 517 6.60 -10.08 -4.49
CA ASP A 517 7.86 -10.83 -4.36
C ASP A 517 8.74 -10.22 -3.24
N SER A 518 8.72 -8.89 -3.11
CA SER A 518 9.42 -8.13 -2.06
C SER A 518 8.97 -8.42 -0.62
N GLN A 519 7.84 -9.12 -0.45
CA GLN A 519 7.33 -9.55 0.85
C GLN A 519 7.73 -11.00 1.18
N GLN A 520 8.45 -11.68 0.30
CA GLN A 520 8.69 -13.12 0.37
C GLN A 520 10.18 -13.44 0.17
N SER A 521 10.97 -13.75 1.22
CA SER A 521 12.41 -14.06 1.07
C SER A 521 12.76 -15.26 0.19
N HIS A 522 11.81 -16.14 -0.05
CA HIS A 522 11.99 -17.31 -0.89
C HIS A 522 11.62 -17.03 -2.35
N ILE A 523 11.28 -15.78 -2.66
CA ILE A 523 10.97 -15.28 -4.00
C ILE A 523 11.86 -14.06 -4.23
N ALA A 524 12.36 -13.89 -5.45
CA ALA A 524 13.23 -12.78 -5.79
C ALA A 524 13.05 -12.40 -7.25
N SER A 525 12.67 -11.15 -7.51
CA SER A 525 12.46 -10.64 -8.88
C SER A 525 13.47 -9.56 -9.25
N LEU A 526 14.37 -9.85 -10.18
CA LEU A 526 15.39 -8.90 -10.62
C LEU A 526 15.54 -8.84 -12.15
N PRO A 527 15.82 -7.66 -12.71
CA PRO A 527 16.02 -7.49 -14.14
C PRO A 527 17.35 -8.08 -14.58
N ASP A 528 17.35 -8.84 -15.67
CA ASP A 528 18.53 -9.32 -16.35
C ASP A 528 19.36 -8.17 -16.96
N ILE A 529 20.51 -8.48 -17.58
CA ILE A 529 21.37 -7.46 -18.22
C ILE A 529 20.69 -6.68 -19.37
N ASN A 530 19.53 -7.14 -19.85
CA ASN A 530 18.73 -6.47 -20.87
C ASN A 530 17.57 -5.65 -20.29
N GLY A 531 17.41 -5.64 -18.95
CA GLY A 531 16.32 -4.96 -18.25
C GLY A 531 15.01 -5.75 -18.21
N THR A 532 15.03 -7.05 -18.50
CA THR A 532 13.86 -7.94 -18.44
C THR A 532 13.88 -8.80 -17.18
N TYR A 533 12.75 -8.89 -16.49
CA TYR A 533 12.68 -9.51 -15.15
C TYR A 533 12.68 -11.04 -15.19
N ILE A 534 13.46 -11.61 -14.28
CA ILE A 534 13.50 -13.04 -13.96
C ILE A 534 13.07 -13.18 -12.50
N THR A 535 12.19 -14.14 -12.22
CA THR A 535 11.72 -14.42 -10.86
C THR A 535 12.26 -15.77 -10.41
N TYR A 536 12.99 -15.79 -9.31
CA TYR A 536 13.48 -17.01 -8.66
C TYR A 536 12.52 -17.39 -7.53
N VAL A 537 12.32 -18.70 -7.34
CA VAL A 537 11.40 -19.26 -6.35
C VAL A 537 12.07 -20.44 -5.67
N SER A 538 12.12 -20.44 -4.34
CA SER A 538 12.57 -21.56 -3.51
C SER A 538 11.47 -22.00 -2.54
N ASP A 539 11.77 -22.99 -1.69
CA ASP A 539 10.89 -23.37 -0.59
C ASP A 539 10.85 -22.25 0.47
N VAL A 540 9.69 -21.97 1.06
CA VAL A 540 9.52 -20.95 2.12
C VAL A 540 10.48 -21.14 3.30
N SER A 541 10.92 -22.36 3.58
CA SER A 541 11.90 -22.63 4.63
C SER A 541 13.35 -22.33 4.23
N LYS A 542 13.60 -21.97 2.96
CA LYS A 542 14.91 -21.85 2.32
C LYS A 542 15.05 -20.50 1.61
N PRO A 543 15.19 -19.41 2.37
CA PRO A 543 15.22 -18.06 1.81
C PRO A 543 16.47 -17.83 0.96
N PHE A 544 16.35 -16.96 -0.04
CA PHE A 544 17.49 -16.41 -0.77
C PHE A 544 18.25 -15.41 0.11
N VAL A 545 19.52 -15.16 -0.21
CA VAL A 545 20.35 -14.10 0.38
C VAL A 545 21.33 -13.57 -0.65
N GLY A 546 21.46 -12.25 -0.74
CA GLY A 546 22.45 -11.58 -1.57
C GLY A 546 22.25 -11.79 -3.06
N MET A 547 20.99 -11.87 -3.51
CA MET A 547 20.65 -12.00 -4.93
C MET A 547 21.12 -10.77 -5.72
N GLN A 548 21.97 -11.00 -6.71
CA GLN A 548 22.54 -9.93 -7.53
C GLN A 548 22.95 -10.40 -8.93
N ILE A 549 23.04 -9.45 -9.85
CA ILE A 549 23.73 -9.65 -11.14
C ILE A 549 25.16 -9.16 -11.04
N VAL A 550 26.09 -10.06 -11.34
CA VAL A 550 27.53 -9.77 -11.33
C VAL A 550 28.09 -9.73 -12.76
N ASP A 551 29.13 -8.93 -12.96
CA ASP A 551 29.80 -8.84 -14.25
C ASP A 551 30.46 -10.18 -14.60
N ALA A 552 30.07 -10.75 -15.74
CA ALA A 552 30.61 -11.99 -16.26
C ALA A 552 32.15 -11.95 -16.43
N SER A 553 32.74 -10.76 -16.60
CA SER A 553 34.19 -10.57 -16.73
C SER A 553 35.00 -10.96 -15.49
N ILE A 554 34.34 -11.04 -14.32
CA ILE A 554 34.93 -11.45 -13.04
C ILE A 554 35.29 -12.95 -13.06
N PHE A 555 34.60 -13.75 -13.88
CA PHE A 555 34.84 -15.17 -14.04
C PHE A 555 35.77 -15.37 -15.24
N ASN A 556 37.06 -15.67 -14.96
CA ASN A 556 38.13 -15.78 -15.96
C ASN A 556 37.68 -16.43 -17.28
N GLU A 557 37.69 -15.63 -18.34
CA GLU A 557 37.44 -15.92 -19.77
C GLU A 557 36.33 -16.95 -20.05
N ASN A 558 35.15 -16.44 -20.43
CA ASN A 558 34.07 -17.17 -21.11
C ASN A 558 34.61 -18.40 -21.86
N GLN A 559 34.38 -19.58 -21.30
CA GLN A 559 34.74 -20.82 -21.97
C GLN A 559 34.09 -20.84 -23.35
N GLU A 560 34.84 -21.28 -24.36
CA GLU A 560 34.40 -21.35 -25.75
C GLU A 560 33.06 -22.12 -25.82
N GLY A 561 31.96 -21.42 -26.13
CA GLY A 561 30.62 -22.02 -26.23
C GLY A 561 29.64 -21.79 -25.06
N VAL A 562 29.97 -20.96 -24.06
CA VAL A 562 29.02 -20.52 -23.03
C VAL A 562 28.38 -19.18 -23.43
N ASN A 563 27.05 -19.14 -23.51
CA ASN A 563 26.26 -17.93 -23.75
C ASN A 563 25.40 -17.63 -22.52
N LEU A 564 25.62 -16.46 -21.89
CA LEU A 564 24.93 -16.02 -20.68
C LEU A 564 24.07 -14.80 -21.04
N SER A 565 23.03 -15.03 -21.85
CA SER A 565 22.18 -13.98 -22.42
C SER A 565 21.49 -13.12 -21.34
N ALA A 566 21.21 -13.71 -20.17
CA ALA A 566 20.62 -13.05 -19.00
C ALA A 566 21.66 -12.44 -18.02
N GLY A 567 22.96 -12.54 -18.32
CA GLY A 567 24.04 -12.22 -17.38
C GLY A 567 24.33 -13.33 -16.37
N VAL A 568 25.19 -13.03 -15.38
CA VAL A 568 25.52 -13.94 -14.28
C VAL A 568 24.74 -13.53 -13.04
N HIS A 569 23.95 -14.47 -12.53
CA HIS A 569 23.15 -14.33 -11.32
C HIS A 569 23.89 -15.03 -10.19
N GLU A 570 24.18 -14.31 -9.12
CA GLU A 570 24.81 -14.82 -7.90
C GLU A 570 23.87 -14.65 -6.71
N PHE A 571 23.68 -15.72 -5.95
CA PHE A 571 22.86 -15.72 -4.74
C PHE A 571 23.21 -16.90 -3.83
N THR A 572 22.81 -16.80 -2.57
CA THR A 572 22.87 -17.91 -1.60
C THR A 572 21.46 -18.37 -1.25
N VAL A 573 21.26 -19.67 -1.03
CA VAL A 573 20.05 -20.21 -0.39
C VAL A 573 20.41 -20.73 1.00
N ASN A 574 19.71 -20.24 2.02
CA ASN A 574 19.95 -20.60 3.42
C ASN A 574 19.06 -21.77 3.88
N ASN A 575 19.35 -22.28 5.09
CA ASN A 575 18.61 -23.37 5.75
C ASN A 575 18.58 -24.67 4.93
N VAL A 576 19.66 -24.95 4.21
CA VAL A 576 19.77 -26.17 3.41
C VAL A 576 20.39 -27.28 4.26
N GLY A 577 19.75 -28.45 4.30
CA GLY A 577 20.28 -29.62 4.99
C GLY A 577 21.59 -30.11 4.35
N SER A 578 22.47 -30.66 5.18
CA SER A 578 23.74 -31.24 4.73
C SER A 578 23.50 -32.35 3.69
N GLY A 579 23.95 -32.13 2.46
CA GLY A 579 23.79 -33.06 1.34
C GLY A 579 22.36 -33.15 0.78
N GLU A 580 21.47 -32.26 1.21
CA GLU A 580 20.12 -32.11 0.69
C GLU A 580 20.16 -31.70 -0.79
N ILE A 581 19.19 -32.20 -1.56
CA ILE A 581 18.89 -31.71 -2.91
C ILE A 581 17.68 -30.79 -2.77
N ILE A 582 17.83 -29.55 -3.19
CA ILE A 582 16.75 -28.56 -3.19
C ILE A 582 16.27 -28.29 -4.60
N GLU A 583 15.02 -27.82 -4.68
CA GLU A 583 14.40 -27.36 -5.91
C GLU A 583 14.36 -25.83 -5.93
N ILE A 584 14.73 -25.24 -7.06
CA ILE A 584 14.59 -23.79 -7.31
C ILE A 584 13.86 -23.63 -8.65
N GLY A 585 12.73 -22.92 -8.62
CA GLY A 585 12.02 -22.46 -9.81
C GLY A 585 12.62 -21.16 -10.32
N VAL A 586 12.71 -21.03 -11.65
CA VAL A 586 13.14 -19.81 -12.32
C VAL A 586 12.11 -19.48 -13.40
N LEU A 587 11.30 -18.45 -13.19
CA LEU A 587 10.34 -17.95 -14.17
C LEU A 587 11.05 -16.95 -15.07
N LEU A 588 10.94 -17.19 -16.38
CA LEU A 588 11.60 -16.40 -17.40
C LEU A 588 10.69 -15.28 -17.90
N PRO A 589 11.26 -14.23 -18.55
CA PRO A 589 10.46 -13.18 -19.15
C PRO A 589 9.48 -13.76 -20.19
N GLU A 590 8.33 -13.11 -20.33
CA GLU A 590 7.29 -13.53 -21.29
C GLU A 590 7.86 -13.59 -22.73
N GLY A 591 7.55 -14.66 -23.45
CA GLY A 591 8.00 -14.86 -24.83
C GLY A 591 9.48 -15.26 -24.99
N VAL A 592 10.22 -15.47 -23.90
CA VAL A 592 11.63 -15.89 -23.95
C VAL A 592 11.75 -17.41 -23.80
N GLU A 593 12.30 -18.09 -24.81
CA GLU A 593 12.60 -19.52 -24.76
C GLU A 593 14.06 -19.77 -24.34
N PRO A 594 14.32 -20.49 -23.23
CA PRO A 594 15.67 -20.84 -22.81
C PRO A 594 16.26 -21.96 -23.68
N SER A 595 17.54 -21.85 -24.02
CA SER A 595 18.29 -22.87 -24.79
C SER A 595 19.27 -23.68 -23.92
N ALA A 596 19.75 -23.11 -22.83
CA ALA A 596 20.61 -23.78 -21.86
C ALA A 596 20.63 -23.04 -20.51
N TYR A 597 20.99 -23.76 -19.45
CA TYR A 597 21.27 -23.23 -18.12
C TYR A 597 22.69 -23.63 -17.73
N TYR A 598 23.47 -22.68 -17.24
CA TYR A 598 24.87 -22.87 -16.87
C TYR A 598 25.07 -22.55 -15.39
N ILE A 599 25.94 -23.32 -14.75
CA ILE A 599 26.39 -23.06 -13.38
C ILE A 599 27.92 -22.92 -13.37
N PHE A 600 28.42 -22.02 -12.52
CA PHE A 600 29.84 -21.86 -12.22
C PHE A 600 30.16 -22.46 -10.85
N GLY A 601 30.90 -23.56 -10.84
CA GLY A 601 31.24 -24.27 -9.61
C GLY A 601 32.08 -25.52 -9.85
N PRO A 602 32.52 -26.20 -8.80
CA PRO A 602 33.22 -27.47 -8.92
C PRO A 602 32.27 -28.60 -9.39
N THR A 603 32.83 -29.62 -10.03
CA THR A 603 32.15 -30.88 -10.33
C THR A 603 32.92 -32.06 -9.72
N SER A 604 32.34 -33.26 -9.76
CA SER A 604 33.00 -34.45 -9.22
C SER A 604 34.26 -34.86 -9.99
N ASP A 605 34.36 -34.48 -11.26
CA ASP A 605 35.48 -34.73 -12.17
C ASP A 605 36.49 -33.57 -12.24
N ASP A 606 36.07 -32.34 -11.97
CA ASP A 606 36.95 -31.17 -11.87
C ASP A 606 36.62 -30.34 -10.60
N PRO A 607 37.46 -30.41 -9.55
CA PRO A 607 37.22 -29.71 -8.29
C PRO A 607 37.53 -28.21 -8.36
N THR A 608 38.02 -27.70 -9.50
CA THR A 608 38.21 -26.26 -9.71
C THR A 608 36.92 -25.65 -10.24
N SER A 609 36.53 -24.47 -9.75
CA SER A 609 35.30 -23.83 -10.22
C SER A 609 35.41 -23.47 -11.70
N HIS A 610 34.47 -23.95 -12.50
CA HIS A 610 34.40 -23.71 -13.94
C HIS A 610 32.93 -23.63 -14.38
N TRP A 611 32.69 -23.11 -15.58
CA TRP A 611 31.37 -23.12 -16.19
C TRP A 611 31.06 -24.48 -16.79
N TYR A 612 29.87 -25.00 -16.53
CA TYR A 612 29.37 -26.20 -17.20
C TYR A 612 27.87 -26.11 -17.44
N LYS A 613 27.41 -26.80 -18.48
CA LYS A 613 25.99 -26.90 -18.77
C LYS A 613 25.32 -27.77 -17.71
N PHE A 614 24.30 -27.25 -17.05
CA PHE A 614 23.65 -27.89 -15.91
C PHE A 614 22.56 -28.87 -16.36
N ASP A 615 22.85 -29.78 -17.29
CA ASP A 615 21.86 -30.74 -17.77
C ASP A 615 21.47 -31.76 -16.68
N PHE A 616 20.19 -32.12 -16.60
CA PHE A 616 19.67 -33.11 -15.66
C PHE A 616 20.30 -34.50 -15.88
N ASN A 617 20.93 -35.04 -14.85
CA ASN A 617 21.65 -36.32 -14.91
C ASN A 617 20.92 -37.48 -14.22
N GLY A 618 19.70 -37.27 -13.74
CA GLY A 618 18.92 -38.22 -12.94
C GLY A 618 18.92 -37.94 -11.44
N GLU A 619 19.77 -37.04 -10.95
CA GLU A 619 19.82 -36.60 -9.55
C GLU A 619 19.83 -35.06 -9.42
N THR A 620 20.69 -34.37 -10.19
CA THR A 620 20.80 -32.90 -10.22
C THR A 620 20.79 -32.36 -11.64
N GLY A 621 20.41 -31.09 -11.80
CA GLY A 621 20.42 -30.37 -13.08
C GLY A 621 19.16 -29.54 -13.31
N ALA A 622 19.13 -28.86 -14.45
CA ALA A 622 18.06 -28.01 -14.93
C ALA A 622 17.09 -28.80 -15.82
N SER A 623 15.80 -28.54 -15.65
CA SER A 623 14.71 -29.03 -16.48
C SER A 623 13.91 -27.84 -17.00
N PHE A 624 13.64 -27.80 -18.30
CA PHE A 624 12.99 -26.68 -18.98
C PHE A 624 11.53 -27.01 -19.29
N PHE A 625 10.65 -26.05 -19.05
CA PHE A 625 9.22 -26.19 -19.27
C PHE A 625 8.69 -24.95 -20.01
N GLY A 626 7.96 -25.18 -21.10
CA GLY A 626 7.37 -24.13 -21.92
C GLY A 626 5.92 -23.82 -21.55
N ASP A 627 5.47 -22.60 -21.84
CA ASP A 627 4.07 -22.15 -21.83
C ASP A 627 3.33 -22.44 -20.51
N ALA A 628 3.97 -22.17 -19.37
CA ALA A 628 3.37 -22.41 -18.07
C ALA A 628 2.30 -21.37 -17.77
N LYS A 629 1.09 -21.84 -17.47
CA LYS A 629 -0.06 -21.01 -17.14
C LYS A 629 -0.21 -20.98 -15.64
N LEU A 630 0.17 -19.85 -15.04
CA LEU A 630 -0.06 -19.59 -13.63
C LEU A 630 -1.38 -18.85 -13.50
N THR A 631 -2.14 -19.20 -12.47
CA THR A 631 -3.39 -18.52 -12.12
C THR A 631 -3.33 -18.23 -10.64
N SER A 632 -3.39 -16.96 -10.27
CA SER A 632 -3.35 -16.54 -8.88
C SER A 632 -4.65 -16.93 -8.17
N PRO A 633 -4.66 -16.95 -6.82
CA PRO A 633 -5.89 -17.09 -6.04
C PRO A 633 -7.02 -16.13 -6.45
N SER A 634 -6.70 -14.89 -6.81
CA SER A 634 -7.62 -13.84 -7.28
C SER A 634 -8.09 -14.04 -8.73
N GLY A 635 -7.41 -14.91 -9.49
CA GLY A 635 -7.78 -15.34 -10.82
C GLY A 635 -6.98 -14.70 -11.96
N ASP A 636 -5.96 -13.89 -11.64
CA ASP A 636 -5.03 -13.31 -12.61
C ASP A 636 -4.17 -14.39 -13.25
N LYS A 637 -3.84 -14.21 -14.54
CA LYS A 637 -3.21 -15.26 -15.35
C LYS A 637 -1.98 -14.74 -16.06
N ILE A 638 -0.88 -15.45 -15.89
CA ILE A 638 0.35 -15.26 -16.67
C ILE A 638 0.77 -16.52 -17.40
N GLU A 639 1.42 -16.32 -18.54
CA GLU A 639 2.03 -17.38 -19.35
C GLU A 639 3.54 -17.13 -19.43
N LYS A 640 4.34 -17.96 -18.76
CA LYS A 640 5.80 -17.83 -18.71
C LYS A 640 6.47 -19.18 -18.98
N ASN A 641 7.66 -19.15 -19.57
CA ASN A 641 8.54 -20.32 -19.57
C ASN A 641 9.22 -20.41 -18.21
N PHE A 642 9.47 -21.61 -17.69
CA PHE A 642 10.19 -21.78 -16.44
C PHE A 642 11.23 -22.88 -16.48
N VAL A 643 12.20 -22.77 -15.59
CA VAL A 643 13.27 -23.75 -15.37
C VAL A 643 13.16 -24.25 -13.94
N ILE A 644 13.24 -25.56 -13.74
CA ILE A 644 13.43 -26.17 -12.42
C ILE A 644 14.89 -26.58 -12.28
N LEU A 645 15.54 -26.13 -11.23
CA LEU A 645 16.90 -26.50 -10.86
C LEU A 645 16.87 -27.45 -9.67
N LEU A 646 17.53 -28.61 -9.81
CA LEU A 646 17.80 -29.52 -8.70
C LEU A 646 19.27 -29.43 -8.33
N ILE A 647 19.58 -28.85 -7.17
CA ILE A 647 20.94 -28.54 -6.72
C ILE A 647 21.22 -29.26 -5.41
N LYS A 648 22.42 -29.83 -5.27
CA LYS A 648 22.85 -30.60 -4.09
C LYS A 648 23.90 -29.86 -3.28
N ASN A 649 23.65 -29.68 -1.97
CA ASN A 649 24.60 -29.08 -1.02
C ASN A 649 25.90 -29.89 -0.94
N GLY A 650 27.04 -29.21 -1.08
CA GLY A 650 28.38 -29.79 -1.18
C GLY A 650 28.59 -30.65 -2.43
N GLY A 651 27.76 -30.47 -3.45
CA GLY A 651 27.71 -31.28 -4.66
C GLY A 651 27.54 -30.47 -5.94
N ARG A 652 27.13 -31.16 -7.01
CA ARG A 652 26.98 -30.52 -8.34
C ARG A 652 25.84 -29.48 -8.28
N GLY A 653 26.17 -28.24 -8.65
CA GLY A 653 25.29 -27.08 -8.65
C GLY A 653 25.61 -26.07 -7.55
N ASP A 654 26.29 -26.53 -6.49
CA ASP A 654 26.81 -25.67 -5.43
C ASP A 654 28.18 -25.09 -5.84
N GLY A 655 28.42 -23.83 -5.50
CA GLY A 655 29.70 -23.16 -5.67
C GLY A 655 30.80 -23.69 -4.74
N SER A 656 30.42 -24.55 -3.79
CA SER A 656 31.26 -25.17 -2.76
C SER A 656 31.18 -26.70 -2.81
N THR A 657 32.25 -27.38 -2.37
CA THR A 657 32.21 -28.83 -2.08
C THR A 657 32.02 -29.10 -0.58
N VAL A 658 31.84 -28.06 0.23
CA VAL A 658 31.64 -28.16 1.68
C VAL A 658 30.17 -28.44 1.94
N LEU A 659 29.90 -29.35 2.88
CA LEU A 659 28.57 -29.58 3.39
C LEU A 659 28.31 -28.63 4.55
N ASP A 660 27.56 -27.57 4.32
CA ASP A 660 27.19 -26.57 5.32
C ASP A 660 25.67 -26.32 5.31
N SER A 661 25.20 -25.17 5.79
CA SER A 661 23.78 -24.81 5.84
C SER A 661 23.34 -23.93 4.68
N GLU A 662 24.21 -23.73 3.69
CA GLU A 662 24.05 -22.76 2.62
C GLU A 662 24.26 -23.43 1.25
N LEU A 663 23.73 -22.80 0.21
CA LEU A 663 24.00 -23.15 -1.18
C LEU A 663 24.39 -21.89 -1.92
N VAL A 664 25.66 -21.78 -2.33
CA VAL A 664 26.15 -20.61 -3.06
C VAL A 664 26.02 -20.87 -4.54
N ILE A 665 25.14 -20.15 -5.23
CA ILE A 665 24.84 -20.40 -6.63
C ILE A 665 25.34 -19.23 -7.47
N ARG A 666 26.08 -19.60 -8.53
CA ARG A 666 26.47 -18.69 -9.61
C ARG A 666 26.03 -19.30 -10.90
N SER A 667 25.14 -18.64 -11.60
CA SER A 667 24.48 -19.24 -12.76
C SER A 667 24.16 -18.24 -13.85
N GLY A 668 23.84 -18.74 -15.03
CA GLY A 668 23.32 -17.89 -16.10
C GLY A 668 22.56 -18.69 -17.14
N ILE A 669 21.63 -18.00 -17.80
CA ILE A 669 20.67 -18.58 -18.75
C ILE A 669 21.04 -18.12 -20.15
N SER A 670 21.03 -19.07 -21.10
CA SER A 670 21.09 -18.77 -22.52
C SER A 670 19.68 -18.74 -23.09
N TYR A 671 19.36 -17.71 -23.86
CA TYR A 671 18.12 -17.66 -24.63
C TYR A 671 18.34 -18.27 -26.01
N SER A 672 17.26 -18.70 -26.66
CA SER A 672 17.30 -19.09 -28.07
C SER A 672 17.24 -17.84 -28.96
N ASP A 673 18.03 -17.81 -30.02
CA ASP A 673 17.91 -16.76 -31.04
C ASP A 673 16.53 -16.92 -31.71
N SER A 674 15.68 -15.89 -31.60
CA SER A 674 14.33 -15.88 -32.16
C SER A 674 14.37 -16.03 -33.69
N GLY A 675 14.26 -17.27 -34.17
CA GLY A 675 14.53 -17.55 -35.58
C GLY A 675 14.32 -18.97 -36.08
N SER A 676 13.38 -19.77 -35.55
CA SER A 676 12.64 -20.75 -36.37
C SER A 676 11.59 -21.48 -35.54
N GLY A 677 10.31 -21.35 -35.91
CA GLY A 677 9.25 -22.18 -35.38
C GLY A 677 9.52 -23.65 -35.67
N GLY A 678 9.89 -24.39 -34.64
CA GLY A 678 10.06 -25.84 -34.67
C GLY A 678 9.11 -26.47 -33.66
N SER A 679 7.90 -26.81 -34.10
CA SER A 679 6.92 -27.57 -33.30
C SER A 679 7.46 -28.95 -32.94
N GLY A 680 8.02 -29.10 -31.73
CA GLY A 680 8.47 -30.36 -31.15
C GLY A 680 7.35 -31.03 -30.36
N LEU A 681 6.43 -31.70 -31.06
CA LEU A 681 5.46 -32.61 -30.43
C LEU A 681 6.19 -33.78 -29.77
N LEU A 682 6.27 -33.80 -28.44
CA LEU A 682 6.54 -35.02 -27.67
C LEU A 682 5.55 -35.19 -26.50
N SER A 683 4.53 -35.98 -26.80
CA SER A 683 3.90 -36.99 -25.91
C SER A 683 3.20 -36.54 -24.61
N ASN A 684 1.94 -36.11 -24.78
CA ASN A 684 0.87 -35.95 -23.78
C ASN A 684 0.43 -37.24 -23.02
N TYR A 685 1.34 -38.15 -22.67
CA TYR A 685 1.00 -39.40 -21.97
C TYR A 685 1.67 -39.58 -20.59
N PHE A 686 2.62 -38.73 -20.21
CA PHE A 686 3.27 -38.77 -18.88
C PHE A 686 2.66 -37.80 -17.85
N LEU A 687 1.93 -36.77 -18.31
CA LEU A 687 1.38 -35.71 -17.47
C LEU A 687 0.19 -36.17 -16.59
N TYR A 688 -0.50 -37.25 -16.98
CA TYR A 688 -1.69 -37.73 -16.25
C TYR A 688 -1.37 -38.67 -15.07
N ILE A 689 -0.14 -39.20 -14.96
CA ILE A 689 0.24 -40.17 -13.91
C ILE A 689 1.04 -39.52 -12.77
N MET A 690 1.77 -38.42 -13.00
CA MET A 690 2.46 -37.71 -11.90
C MET A 690 1.55 -36.74 -11.14
N VAL A 691 0.62 -36.05 -11.79
CA VAL A 691 -0.33 -35.14 -11.09
C VAL A 691 -1.29 -35.94 -10.19
N LEU A 692 -1.63 -37.18 -10.57
CA LEU A 692 -2.43 -38.08 -9.73
C LEU A 692 -1.63 -38.67 -8.54
N MET A 693 -0.30 -38.80 -8.65
CA MET A 693 0.57 -39.24 -7.56
C MET A 693 0.86 -38.13 -6.53
N ILE A 694 0.89 -36.86 -6.97
CA ILE A 694 1.08 -35.70 -6.08
C ILE A 694 -0.21 -35.38 -5.29
N LEU A 695 -1.39 -35.62 -5.86
CA LEU A 695 -2.66 -35.49 -5.13
C LEU A 695 -2.96 -36.66 -4.17
N LEU A 696 -2.39 -37.85 -4.40
CA LEU A 696 -2.61 -39.02 -3.52
C LEU A 696 -1.59 -39.18 -2.38
N THR A 697 -0.47 -38.46 -2.40
CA THR A 697 0.52 -38.51 -1.30
C THR A 697 0.32 -37.48 -0.18
N ARG A 698 -0.60 -36.52 -0.33
CA ARG A 698 -1.03 -35.63 0.76
C ARG A 698 -2.25 -36.13 1.57
N VAL A 699 -2.90 -37.23 1.17
CA VAL A 699 -4.07 -37.80 1.90
C VAL A 699 -3.71 -38.98 2.82
N PHE A 700 -2.48 -39.51 2.79
CA PHE A 700 -2.05 -40.58 3.70
C PHE A 700 -0.68 -40.31 4.36
N ARG A 701 -0.61 -39.30 5.24
CA ARG A 701 0.43 -39.23 6.28
C ARG A 701 -0.01 -38.39 7.50
N LYS A 702 -1.11 -38.79 8.14
CA LYS A 702 -1.41 -38.42 9.53
C LYS A 702 -2.26 -39.49 10.21
N THR A 703 -1.66 -40.63 10.54
CA THR A 703 -2.10 -41.47 11.67
C THR A 703 -0.99 -42.42 12.09
N THR A 704 -0.90 -42.62 13.41
CA THR A 704 -0.09 -43.55 14.22
C THR A 704 1.35 -43.13 14.58
N TYR A 705 1.44 -42.29 15.62
CA TYR A 705 2.48 -42.38 16.64
C TYR A 705 1.81 -42.92 17.92
N GLU A 706 1.73 -44.24 18.08
CA GLU A 706 1.48 -44.85 19.39
C GLU A 706 2.83 -45.04 20.07
N GLN A 707 3.00 -44.39 21.21
CA GLN A 707 4.09 -44.65 22.14
C GLN A 707 3.94 -46.05 22.74
N HIS A 708 5.03 -46.83 22.77
CA HIS A 708 5.26 -47.78 23.86
C HIS A 708 6.76 -47.91 24.19
N PRO A 709 7.08 -48.25 25.45
CA PRO A 709 8.25 -47.74 26.16
C PRO A 709 9.50 -48.60 25.97
N ILE A 710 10.64 -47.97 26.23
CA ILE A 710 11.95 -48.61 26.36
C ILE A 710 11.95 -49.42 27.66
N ASP A 711 12.27 -50.71 27.56
CA ASP A 711 12.69 -51.55 28.68
C ASP A 711 14.07 -52.16 28.35
N THR A 712 14.94 -52.13 29.36
CA THR A 712 16.39 -52.47 29.44
C THR A 712 17.42 -51.52 28.85
#